data_AF-A0A7C6KIH3-F1
#
_entry.id   AF-A0A7C6KIH3-F1
#
_cell.length_a   1.000
_cell.length_b   1.000
_cell.length_c   1.000
_cell.angle_alpha   90.00
_cell.angle_beta   90.00
_cell.angle_gamma   90.00
#
_symmetry.space_group_name_H-M   'P 1'
#
loop_
_entity.id
_entity.type
_entity.pdbx_description
1 polymer ?
#
loop_
_entity_poly.entity_id
_entity_poly.type
_entity_poly.pdbx_seq_one_letter_code
_entity_poly.pdbx_strand_id
1 'polypeptide(L)'
;MEAQSKAGWIVKAEAIPVRVPRRTAFQVAYATRTAWEGILLRLETDEGRVGWGEAVAVAEVTGERRAEVYRALREWAAARLVGRNPFEQEALRTLAEEELAAFPSARAAVDMALWDLRGQVLGRSVRELLGGARRSLPATMSIGIKGREETTAEVGELLARGFRSIKVKIGLDPDEDLGRVLELRRRFGHGWQLLLDANQGYTVDQAVALVEALDKAGAGVELIEQPVKAEDLAGLAEVTRRSPIPIVADEAVKDAASLLEVIHLRSAHMVNIKLMKCGGPTNAALLVRLAEAAGMKAMIGCMIESRVGITAGLSVALGLGNVHYIDLDGYFDLADDIVRPDGGAQPTSAGIRSESDPQAKGPSPGLHPDEGRPDEGGQPPISVIPAGVTEPVRQYLAEGPGLGLSVDEAKLARYIDRSLAAGYPPPGEEATGETSPVLPPRGYIIVPVACLHREPSEDSEVVTQARMGETFQILDLLDPAGKTAPADPADDGVPTNARRWWRVRLEYDGYEGFLLPSCGRQFNRSELSPAAADRWLDSAPLAPPAVSSPAAGSLTPSVPFSSSFRATPESSTRAAGVPSDSPGSRIYTVKQLFANVYARPSIKSRLLVTLPLGVPVRAEKVVSEDKAEPTTTGTDLTGEPADRPPGVRPEWVAVELPGGLAGFMQARDLTPGRDEWSWQTPAQLRASLVRTARRFLRLPYRWGGTSSFGLDCSGFVQLLYRLHGLFLPRDAHQQADYLRQRSGAAPFGLHPSWPVRRADLLPGDLIFFNDYGHVGMAISHFEFIHATTQGEPVVQLSEVDDPYWQSRRTAIGRYPIPTGPDR
;
A
#
# COMPACT_ATOMS: atom_id res chain seq x y z
N MET A 1 31.16 16.59 21.29
CA MET A 1 29.70 16.35 21.39
C MET A 1 29.49 15.58 22.68
N GLU A 2 29.10 16.28 23.74
CA GLU A 2 28.84 15.70 25.06
C GLU A 2 27.78 14.60 24.95
N ALA A 3 27.99 13.51 25.68
CA ALA A 3 27.03 12.44 25.83
C ALA A 3 25.72 13.06 26.38
N GLN A 4 24.70 13.20 25.53
CA GLN A 4 23.37 13.56 25.99
C GLN A 4 22.96 12.55 27.07
N SER A 5 22.60 13.07 28.24
CA SER A 5 21.95 12.32 29.30
C SER A 5 20.85 11.44 28.71
N LYS A 6 20.87 10.12 28.98
CA LYS A 6 19.87 9.15 28.49
C LYS A 6 18.49 9.31 29.15
N ALA A 7 18.20 10.44 29.78
CA ALA A 7 16.95 10.71 30.45
C ALA A 7 15.76 10.68 29.45
N GLY A 8 14.70 9.96 29.82
CA GLY A 8 13.48 9.77 29.04
C GLY A 8 13.53 8.61 28.03
N TRP A 9 14.55 7.76 28.06
CA TRP A 9 14.71 6.64 27.11
C TRP A 9 13.90 5.44 27.55
N ILE A 10 13.38 4.67 26.59
CA ILE A 10 12.58 3.47 26.84
C ILE A 10 13.49 2.40 27.44
N VAL A 11 13.14 1.89 28.62
CA VAL A 11 13.87 0.82 29.33
C VAL A 11 13.12 -0.50 29.35
N LYS A 12 11.79 -0.47 29.17
CA LYS A 12 10.95 -1.67 29.14
C LYS A 12 9.90 -1.56 28.04
N ALA A 13 9.69 -2.65 27.31
CA ALA A 13 8.62 -2.79 26.35
C ALA A 13 7.91 -4.13 26.57
N GLU A 14 6.60 -4.11 26.77
CA GLU A 14 5.81 -5.28 27.13
C GLU A 14 4.54 -5.36 26.29
N ALA A 15 4.35 -6.48 25.58
CA ALA A 15 3.12 -6.79 24.87
C ALA A 15 2.23 -7.68 25.76
N ILE A 16 0.99 -7.26 25.98
CA ILE A 16 0.07 -7.82 26.97
C ILE A 16 -1.22 -8.23 26.26
N PRO A 17 -1.49 -9.54 26.08
CA PRO A 17 -2.72 -9.98 25.45
C PRO A 17 -3.88 -9.87 26.45
N VAL A 18 -4.97 -9.21 26.04
CA VAL A 18 -6.13 -8.98 26.90
C VAL A 18 -7.42 -9.33 26.15
N ARG A 19 -8.28 -10.08 26.84
CA ARG A 19 -9.64 -10.40 26.39
C ARG A 19 -10.67 -9.94 27.41
N VAL A 20 -11.61 -9.10 26.98
CA VAL A 20 -12.75 -8.64 27.81
C VAL A 20 -14.06 -8.97 27.09
N PRO A 21 -14.98 -9.70 27.73
CA PRO A 21 -16.29 -9.98 27.14
C PRO A 21 -17.08 -8.71 26.81
N ARG A 22 -17.89 -8.76 25.76
CA ARG A 22 -18.94 -7.75 25.52
C ARG A 22 -20.21 -8.14 26.28
N ARG A 23 -21.08 -7.17 26.55
CA ARG A 23 -22.40 -7.44 27.14
C ARG A 23 -23.34 -8.03 26.10
N THR A 24 -23.23 -7.59 24.85
CA THR A 24 -24.01 -8.12 23.72
C THR A 24 -23.09 -8.68 22.64
N ALA A 25 -23.59 -9.62 21.84
CA ALA A 25 -22.89 -10.07 20.64
C ALA A 25 -23.06 -9.02 19.52
N PHE A 26 -21.99 -8.75 18.77
CA PHE A 26 -22.01 -7.81 17.65
C PHE A 26 -21.81 -8.54 16.33
N GLN A 27 -22.84 -8.52 15.48
CA GLN A 27 -22.83 -9.16 14.17
C GLN A 27 -22.60 -8.13 13.06
N VAL A 28 -21.67 -8.44 12.17
CA VAL A 28 -21.44 -7.79 10.88
C VAL A 28 -21.63 -8.81 9.76
N ALA A 29 -21.58 -8.38 8.50
CA ALA A 29 -21.91 -9.22 7.34
C ALA A 29 -21.13 -10.54 7.27
N TYR A 30 -19.88 -10.56 7.75
CA TYR A 30 -18.99 -11.72 7.67
C TYR A 30 -18.64 -12.38 9.02
N ALA A 31 -19.02 -11.80 10.18
CA ALA A 31 -18.61 -12.32 11.49
C ALA A 31 -19.50 -11.87 12.65
N THR A 32 -19.51 -12.66 13.73
CA THR A 32 -20.08 -12.29 15.03
C THR A 32 -18.98 -12.24 16.09
N ARG A 33 -18.94 -11.16 16.88
CA ARG A 33 -17.92 -10.92 17.91
C ARG A 33 -18.57 -10.80 19.30
N THR A 34 -18.01 -11.50 20.28
CA THR A 34 -18.54 -11.59 21.66
C THR A 34 -17.58 -11.01 22.70
N ALA A 35 -16.40 -10.56 22.30
CA ALA A 35 -15.38 -9.99 23.18
C ALA A 35 -14.52 -8.97 22.44
N TRP A 36 -13.95 -8.03 23.19
CA TRP A 36 -12.71 -7.36 22.81
C TRP A 36 -11.55 -8.33 23.01
N GLU A 37 -10.70 -8.44 21.99
CA GLU A 37 -9.56 -9.35 21.91
C GLU A 37 -8.37 -8.56 21.35
N GLY A 38 -7.67 -7.86 22.23
CA GLY A 38 -6.57 -6.96 21.89
C GLY A 38 -5.23 -7.40 22.47
N ILE A 39 -4.18 -6.69 22.05
CA ILE A 39 -2.83 -6.76 22.63
C ILE A 39 -2.43 -5.33 22.99
N LEU A 40 -2.23 -5.05 24.26
CA LEU A 40 -1.71 -3.78 24.72
C LEU A 40 -0.19 -3.75 24.61
N LEU A 41 0.37 -2.61 24.22
CA LEU A 41 1.80 -2.34 24.33
C LEU A 41 2.02 -1.34 25.46
N ARG A 42 2.82 -1.74 26.45
CA ARG A 42 3.28 -0.90 27.55
C ARG A 42 4.75 -0.55 27.36
N LEU A 43 5.08 0.72 27.23
CA LEU A 43 6.45 1.23 27.17
C LEU A 43 6.76 2.02 28.44
N GLU A 44 7.87 1.71 29.10
CA GLU A 44 8.33 2.43 30.29
C GLU A 44 9.66 3.12 30.03
N THR A 45 9.80 4.37 30.46
CA THR A 45 11.06 5.12 30.37
C THR A 45 11.87 4.99 31.65
N ASP A 46 13.17 5.31 31.59
CA ASP A 46 14.04 5.40 32.78
C ASP A 46 13.58 6.44 33.83
N GLU A 47 12.78 7.43 33.41
CA GLU A 47 12.10 8.38 34.28
C GLU A 47 10.77 7.86 34.89
N GLY A 48 10.39 6.61 34.62
CA GLY A 48 9.15 6.02 35.14
C GLY A 48 7.86 6.44 34.43
N ARG A 49 7.93 7.11 33.27
CA ARG A 49 6.76 7.40 32.44
C ARG A 49 6.31 6.13 31.72
N VAL A 50 5.01 5.98 31.53
CA VAL A 50 4.42 4.80 30.89
C VAL A 50 3.54 5.24 29.72
N GLY A 51 3.88 4.79 28.52
CA GLY A 51 3.06 4.97 27.33
C GLY A 51 2.30 3.71 26.95
N TRP A 52 1.08 3.91 26.49
CA TRP A 52 0.19 2.82 26.11
C TRP A 52 -0.20 2.87 24.63
N GLY A 53 -0.25 1.68 24.03
CA GLY A 53 -0.83 1.47 22.71
C GLY A 53 -1.61 0.17 22.64
N GLU A 54 -2.38 -0.01 21.57
CA GLU A 54 -3.23 -1.17 21.38
C GLU A 54 -3.11 -1.70 19.96
N ALA A 55 -3.10 -3.03 19.82
CA ALA A 55 -3.25 -3.74 18.56
C ALA A 55 -4.51 -4.62 18.63
N VAL A 56 -5.41 -4.44 17.67
CA VAL A 56 -6.56 -5.33 17.45
C VAL A 56 -6.47 -5.88 16.04
N ALA A 57 -6.20 -7.18 15.94
CA ALA A 57 -6.10 -7.91 14.68
C ALA A 57 -7.46 -8.52 14.30
N VAL A 58 -7.91 -8.23 13.08
CA VAL A 58 -9.17 -8.71 12.51
C VAL A 58 -8.85 -9.28 11.13
N ALA A 59 -8.85 -10.61 11.00
CA ALA A 59 -8.40 -11.31 9.79
C ALA A 59 -9.10 -10.81 8.52
N GLU A 60 -10.41 -10.52 8.61
CA GLU A 60 -11.23 -10.09 7.50
C GLU A 60 -10.97 -8.63 7.06
N VAL A 61 -10.33 -7.82 7.93
CA VAL A 61 -10.08 -6.39 7.66
C VAL A 61 -8.59 -6.09 7.52
N THR A 62 -7.82 -6.44 8.54
CA THR A 62 -6.37 -6.19 8.57
C THR A 62 -5.55 -7.31 7.91
N GLY A 63 -6.14 -8.49 7.68
CA GLY A 63 -5.42 -9.65 7.15
C GLY A 63 -4.53 -10.35 8.19
N GLU A 64 -4.64 -9.97 9.46
CA GLU A 64 -3.73 -10.42 10.52
C GLU A 64 -4.32 -11.54 11.38
N ARG A 65 -3.47 -12.47 11.80
CA ARG A 65 -3.78 -13.45 12.85
C ARG A 65 -3.27 -12.95 14.20
N ARG A 66 -4.12 -12.99 15.22
CA ARG A 66 -3.82 -12.43 16.56
C ARG A 66 -2.57 -13.01 17.21
N ALA A 67 -2.38 -14.33 17.14
CA ALA A 67 -1.21 -14.99 17.71
C ALA A 67 0.10 -14.51 17.06
N GLU A 68 0.07 -14.28 15.74
CA GLU A 68 1.23 -13.77 15.01
C GLU A 68 1.51 -12.31 15.33
N VAL A 69 0.47 -11.48 15.44
CA VAL A 69 0.60 -10.08 15.87
C VAL A 69 1.18 -10.01 17.28
N TYR A 70 0.70 -10.83 18.22
CA TYR A 70 1.24 -10.88 19.57
C TYR A 70 2.73 -11.24 19.57
N ARG A 71 3.12 -12.31 18.87
CA ARG A 71 4.51 -12.73 18.77
C ARG A 71 5.39 -11.64 18.14
N ALA A 72 4.97 -11.12 16.99
CA ALA A 72 5.71 -10.10 16.25
C ALA A 72 5.86 -8.81 17.05
N LEU A 73 4.78 -8.31 17.65
CA LEU A 73 4.82 -7.10 18.48
C LEU A 73 5.71 -7.29 19.70
N ARG A 74 5.58 -8.40 20.42
CA ARG A 74 6.39 -8.69 21.62
C ARG A 74 7.88 -8.72 21.30
N GLU A 75 8.26 -9.52 20.29
CA GLU A 75 9.66 -9.71 19.91
C GLU A 75 10.26 -8.42 19.33
N TRP A 76 9.51 -7.74 18.46
CA TRP A 76 9.97 -6.52 17.83
C TRP A 76 10.09 -5.37 18.83
N ALA A 77 9.10 -5.17 19.72
CA ALA A 77 9.13 -4.10 20.71
C ALA A 77 10.32 -4.27 21.67
N ALA A 78 10.55 -5.48 22.17
CA ALA A 78 11.70 -5.78 23.02
C ALA A 78 13.04 -5.52 22.29
N ALA A 79 13.15 -5.91 21.02
CA ALA A 79 14.39 -5.78 20.25
C ALA A 79 14.66 -4.36 19.74
N ARG A 80 13.63 -3.58 19.40
CA ARG A 80 13.76 -2.33 18.64
C ARG A 80 13.38 -1.07 19.40
N LEU A 81 12.61 -1.17 20.50
CA LEU A 81 12.19 -0.01 21.29
C LEU A 81 13.01 0.18 22.56
N VAL A 82 13.47 -0.90 23.22
CA VAL A 82 14.33 -0.77 24.41
C VAL A 82 15.64 -0.08 24.04
N GLY A 83 16.02 0.92 24.82
CA GLY A 83 17.19 1.75 24.57
C GLY A 83 16.97 2.80 23.48
N ARG A 84 15.72 3.15 23.15
CA ARG A 84 15.40 4.22 22.19
C ARG A 84 14.74 5.41 22.85
N ASN A 85 14.94 6.58 22.24
CA ASN A 85 14.27 7.80 22.64
C ASN A 85 12.85 7.86 21.99
N PRO A 86 11.76 8.09 22.74
CA PRO A 86 10.40 8.22 22.20
C PRO A 86 10.24 9.30 21.11
N PHE A 87 11.12 10.31 21.07
CA PHE A 87 11.13 11.35 20.04
C PHE A 87 11.68 10.88 18.69
N GLU A 88 12.26 9.69 18.61
CA GLU A 88 12.68 9.06 17.34
C GLU A 88 11.51 8.41 16.59
N GLN A 89 10.28 8.85 16.85
CA GLN A 89 9.06 8.24 16.34
C GLN A 89 9.04 8.08 14.82
N GLU A 90 9.51 9.06 14.05
CA GLU A 90 9.57 8.96 12.58
C GLU A 90 10.51 7.83 12.11
N ALA A 91 11.67 7.69 12.76
CA ALA A 91 12.62 6.63 12.48
C ALA A 91 12.07 5.26 12.90
N LEU A 92 11.43 5.20 14.07
CA LEU A 92 10.78 4.00 14.58
C LEU A 92 9.56 3.58 13.76
N ARG A 93 8.75 4.53 13.27
CA ARG A 93 7.65 4.28 12.34
C ARG A 93 8.19 3.69 11.05
N THR A 94 9.20 4.30 10.44
CA THR A 94 9.82 3.80 9.20
C THR A 94 10.40 2.40 9.41
N LEU A 95 10.99 2.13 10.59
CA LEU A 95 11.44 0.79 10.99
C LEU A 95 10.30 -0.21 11.13
N ALA A 96 9.22 0.17 11.80
CA ALA A 96 8.04 -0.67 11.96
C ALA A 96 7.36 -0.93 10.60
N GLU A 97 7.28 0.06 9.70
CA GLU A 97 6.75 -0.10 8.34
C GLU A 97 7.53 -1.10 7.49
N GLU A 98 8.82 -1.29 7.77
CA GLU A 98 9.63 -2.33 7.16
C GLU A 98 9.41 -3.69 7.78
N GLU A 99 9.73 -3.77 9.07
CA GLU A 99 9.91 -5.04 9.75
C GLU A 99 8.56 -5.62 10.17
N LEU A 100 7.56 -4.78 10.41
CA LEU A 100 6.18 -5.14 10.74
C LEU A 100 5.21 -4.79 9.59
N ALA A 101 5.69 -4.84 8.32
CA ALA A 101 4.87 -4.51 7.15
C ALA A 101 3.55 -5.32 7.09
N ALA A 102 3.62 -6.62 7.43
CA ALA A 102 2.48 -7.53 7.47
C ALA A 102 1.58 -7.35 8.72
N PHE A 103 1.97 -6.50 9.67
CA PHE A 103 1.30 -6.35 10.96
C PHE A 103 0.90 -4.89 11.24
N PRO A 104 -0.03 -4.31 10.46
CA PRO A 104 -0.49 -2.93 10.67
C PRO A 104 -1.03 -2.68 12.09
N SER A 105 -1.71 -3.63 12.73
CA SER A 105 -2.20 -3.44 14.10
C SER A 105 -1.04 -3.37 15.11
N ALA A 106 0.03 -4.16 14.92
CA ALA A 106 1.24 -4.05 15.73
C ALA A 106 1.93 -2.69 15.55
N ARG A 107 2.01 -2.18 14.30
CA ARG A 107 2.51 -0.83 14.03
C ARG A 107 1.68 0.23 14.74
N ALA A 108 0.36 0.07 14.75
CA ALA A 108 -0.55 0.96 15.45
C ALA A 108 -0.26 1.02 16.95
N ALA A 109 -0.08 -0.14 17.61
CA ALA A 109 0.27 -0.18 19.03
C ALA A 109 1.58 0.56 19.35
N VAL A 110 2.61 0.37 18.51
CA VAL A 110 3.90 1.07 18.66
C VAL A 110 3.72 2.58 18.52
N ASP A 111 3.06 3.02 17.46
CA ASP A 111 2.89 4.44 17.16
C ASP A 111 2.04 5.15 18.23
N MET A 112 0.99 4.50 18.75
CA MET A 112 0.18 5.01 19.86
C MET A 112 1.01 5.21 21.13
N ALA A 113 1.76 4.19 21.55
CA ALA A 113 2.56 4.26 22.78
C ALA A 113 3.66 5.33 22.71
N LEU A 114 4.26 5.54 21.52
CA LEU A 114 5.22 6.60 21.28
C LEU A 114 4.56 8.00 21.34
N TRP A 115 3.39 8.17 20.74
CA TRP A 115 2.62 9.41 20.85
C TRP A 115 2.26 9.75 22.29
N ASP A 116 1.84 8.74 23.06
CA ASP A 116 1.51 8.88 24.48
C ASP A 116 2.73 9.36 25.28
N LEU A 117 3.88 8.67 25.16
CA LEU A 117 5.12 9.08 25.82
C LEU A 117 5.56 10.48 25.42
N ARG A 118 5.53 10.82 24.12
CA ARG A 118 5.93 12.16 23.65
C ARG A 118 5.05 13.25 24.24
N GLY A 119 3.72 13.04 24.26
CA GLY A 119 2.82 14.00 24.88
C GLY A 119 3.05 14.13 26.38
N GLN A 120 3.31 13.03 27.08
CA GLN A 120 3.68 13.03 28.51
C GLN A 120 4.96 13.81 28.78
N VAL A 121 6.02 13.60 27.99
CA VAL A 121 7.28 14.33 28.12
C VAL A 121 7.11 15.82 27.82
N LEU A 122 6.29 16.17 26.81
CA LEU A 122 6.03 17.56 26.44
C LEU A 122 5.00 18.26 27.33
N GLY A 123 4.30 17.53 28.21
CA GLY A 123 3.20 18.08 29.00
C GLY A 123 2.01 18.53 28.15
N ARG A 124 1.79 17.90 26.98
CA ARG A 124 0.73 18.25 26.02
C ARG A 124 -0.06 17.02 25.61
N SER A 125 -1.35 17.19 25.36
CA SER A 125 -2.19 16.11 24.82
C SER A 125 -1.82 15.80 23.36
N VAL A 126 -1.96 14.56 22.93
CA VAL A 126 -1.76 14.16 21.52
C VAL A 126 -2.67 14.97 20.59
N ARG A 127 -3.91 15.24 21.02
CA ARG A 127 -4.85 16.13 20.33
C ARG A 127 -4.25 17.51 20.04
N GLU A 128 -3.61 18.15 21.03
CA GLU A 128 -2.95 19.45 20.84
C GLU A 128 -1.73 19.33 19.92
N LEU A 129 -0.93 18.28 20.07
CA LEU A 129 0.24 18.04 19.23
C LEU A 129 -0.13 17.82 17.75
N LEU A 130 -1.33 17.29 17.48
CA LEU A 130 -1.88 17.11 16.14
C LEU A 130 -2.58 18.36 15.58
N GLY A 131 -2.73 19.43 16.38
CA GLY A 131 -3.25 20.73 15.95
C GLY A 131 -4.47 21.23 16.73
N GLY A 132 -5.11 20.38 17.54
CA GLY A 132 -6.17 20.80 18.46
C GLY A 132 -7.39 21.45 17.82
N ALA A 133 -7.84 20.96 16.65
CA ALA A 133 -8.95 21.55 15.89
C ALA A 133 -10.25 21.74 16.69
N ARG A 134 -10.60 20.81 17.58
CA ARG A 134 -11.84 20.88 18.39
C ARG A 134 -11.72 20.08 19.68
N ARG A 135 -12.68 20.24 20.60
CA ARG A 135 -12.68 19.56 21.91
C ARG A 135 -13.59 18.34 21.99
N SER A 136 -14.61 18.26 21.14
CA SER A 136 -15.53 17.13 21.10
C SER A 136 -16.21 16.98 19.73
N LEU A 137 -16.67 15.75 19.44
CA LEU A 137 -17.48 15.41 18.26
C LEU A 137 -18.71 14.59 18.69
N PRO A 138 -19.83 14.65 17.93
CA PRO A 138 -20.98 13.80 18.17
C PRO A 138 -20.58 12.32 18.19
N ALA A 139 -21.05 11.58 19.19
CA ALA A 139 -20.81 10.15 19.29
C ALA A 139 -21.74 9.40 18.34
N THR A 140 -21.19 8.44 17.59
CA THR A 140 -21.98 7.47 16.84
C THR A 140 -22.06 6.17 17.64
N MET A 141 -23.20 5.49 17.61
CA MET A 141 -23.37 4.14 18.14
C MET A 141 -23.74 3.18 17.03
N SER A 142 -23.06 2.03 16.96
CA SER A 142 -23.29 1.00 15.96
C SER A 142 -24.23 -0.10 16.49
N ILE A 143 -25.22 -0.46 15.67
CA ILE A 143 -26.11 -1.60 15.88
C ILE A 143 -25.75 -2.69 14.87
N GLY A 144 -25.39 -3.89 15.37
CA GLY A 144 -25.12 -5.06 14.54
C GLY A 144 -26.34 -5.56 13.77
N ILE A 145 -26.13 -6.41 12.76
CA ILE A 145 -27.23 -7.00 11.98
C ILE A 145 -28.09 -7.85 12.90
N LYS A 146 -29.40 -7.57 12.91
CA LYS A 146 -30.41 -8.30 13.69
C LYS A 146 -31.81 -8.09 13.09
N GLY A 147 -32.81 -8.72 13.71
CA GLY A 147 -34.20 -8.62 13.25
C GLY A 147 -34.74 -7.19 13.31
N ARG A 148 -35.73 -6.88 12.47
CA ARG A 148 -36.32 -5.53 12.35
C ARG A 148 -36.83 -4.99 13.68
N GLU A 149 -37.54 -5.80 14.46
CA GLU A 149 -38.08 -5.40 15.76
C GLU A 149 -36.96 -5.10 16.77
N GLU A 150 -35.94 -5.95 16.84
CA GLU A 150 -34.80 -5.78 17.74
C GLU A 150 -33.98 -4.53 17.39
N THR A 151 -33.71 -4.29 16.09
CA THR A 151 -33.06 -3.03 15.66
C THR A 151 -33.89 -1.82 16.05
N THR A 152 -35.22 -1.87 15.84
CA THR A 152 -36.11 -0.75 16.15
C THR A 152 -36.12 -0.45 17.65
N ALA A 153 -36.16 -1.49 18.50
CA ALA A 153 -36.09 -1.32 19.95
C ALA A 153 -34.77 -0.68 20.38
N GLU A 154 -33.63 -1.19 19.89
CA GLU A 154 -32.30 -0.68 20.26
C GLU A 154 -32.06 0.76 19.77
N VAL A 155 -32.51 1.13 18.57
CA VAL A 155 -32.49 2.53 18.11
C VAL A 155 -33.29 3.42 19.07
N GLY A 156 -34.47 2.97 19.50
CA GLY A 156 -35.28 3.70 20.49
C GLY A 156 -34.54 3.93 21.80
N GLU A 157 -33.86 2.91 22.32
CA GLU A 157 -33.05 3.01 23.55
C GLU A 157 -31.88 3.99 23.40
N LEU A 158 -31.16 3.95 22.27
CA LEU A 158 -30.04 4.85 22.00
C LEU A 158 -30.50 6.30 21.85
N LEU A 159 -31.62 6.54 21.16
CA LEU A 159 -32.23 7.87 21.05
C LEU A 159 -32.67 8.41 22.42
N ALA A 160 -33.26 7.56 23.26
CA ALA A 160 -33.63 7.91 24.63
C ALA A 160 -32.41 8.24 25.50
N ARG A 161 -31.27 7.59 25.25
CA ARG A 161 -29.95 7.90 25.86
C ARG A 161 -29.27 9.14 25.27
N GLY A 162 -29.89 9.84 24.32
CA GLY A 162 -29.38 11.09 23.77
C GLY A 162 -28.41 10.96 22.60
N PHE A 163 -28.17 9.74 22.08
CA PHE A 163 -27.45 9.58 20.83
C PHE A 163 -28.28 10.14 19.67
N ARG A 164 -27.61 10.80 18.74
CA ARG A 164 -28.24 11.40 17.54
C ARG A 164 -27.54 11.00 16.24
N SER A 165 -26.45 10.25 16.33
CA SER A 165 -25.81 9.55 15.22
C SER A 165 -25.82 8.07 15.55
N ILE A 166 -26.49 7.26 14.72
CA ILE A 166 -26.59 5.82 14.92
C ILE A 166 -26.26 5.13 13.60
N LYS A 167 -25.31 4.20 13.64
CA LYS A 167 -24.90 3.39 12.50
C LYS A 167 -25.60 2.03 12.55
N VAL A 168 -26.27 1.64 11.49
CA VAL A 168 -26.95 0.34 11.39
C VAL A 168 -26.21 -0.53 10.39
N LYS A 169 -25.78 -1.71 10.85
CA LYS A 169 -25.16 -2.71 9.99
C LYS A 169 -26.21 -3.34 9.07
N ILE A 170 -25.87 -3.40 7.79
CA ILE A 170 -26.65 -4.02 6.70
C ILE A 170 -25.73 -4.97 5.93
N GLY A 171 -26.15 -5.52 4.78
CA GLY A 171 -25.26 -6.24 3.88
C GLY A 171 -25.55 -7.72 3.70
N LEU A 172 -26.68 -8.23 4.22
CA LEU A 172 -27.08 -9.64 4.00
C LEU A 172 -28.17 -9.76 2.93
N ASP A 173 -29.21 -8.94 3.03
CA ASP A 173 -30.35 -8.95 2.12
C ASP A 173 -30.83 -7.50 1.91
N PRO A 174 -30.67 -6.94 0.70
CA PRO A 174 -31.06 -5.56 0.41
C PRO A 174 -32.53 -5.23 0.69
N ASP A 175 -33.45 -6.18 0.48
CA ASP A 175 -34.89 -5.94 0.64
C ASP A 175 -35.27 -5.91 2.12
N GLU A 176 -34.72 -6.83 2.92
CA GLU A 176 -34.88 -6.80 4.38
C GLU A 176 -34.21 -5.58 5.01
N ASP A 177 -33.03 -5.20 4.51
CA ASP A 177 -32.29 -4.03 4.99
C ASP A 177 -33.02 -2.72 4.63
N LEU A 178 -33.60 -2.62 3.43
CA LEU A 178 -34.50 -1.52 3.06
C LEU A 178 -35.71 -1.46 4.01
N GLY A 179 -36.38 -2.59 4.21
CA GLY A 179 -37.54 -2.67 5.10
C GLY A 179 -37.23 -2.27 6.54
N ARG A 180 -36.04 -2.63 7.04
CA ARG A 180 -35.53 -2.20 8.36
C ARG A 180 -35.34 -0.69 8.41
N VAL A 181 -34.69 -0.10 7.41
CA VAL A 181 -34.47 1.37 7.37
C VAL A 181 -35.78 2.15 7.30
N LEU A 182 -36.74 1.70 6.49
CA LEU A 182 -38.04 2.36 6.38
C LEU A 182 -38.87 2.26 7.68
N GLU A 183 -38.77 1.16 8.42
CA GLU A 183 -39.35 1.06 9.76
C GLU A 183 -38.75 2.10 10.72
N LEU A 184 -37.42 2.21 10.76
CA LEU A 184 -36.74 3.18 11.63
C LEU A 184 -37.19 4.62 11.31
N ARG A 185 -37.33 4.96 10.04
CA ARG A 185 -37.80 6.28 9.63
C ARG A 185 -39.28 6.51 9.92
N ARG A 186 -40.15 5.52 9.69
CA ARG A 186 -41.56 5.58 10.11
C ARG A 186 -41.69 5.78 11.62
N ARG A 187 -40.89 5.08 12.42
CA ARG A 187 -41.02 5.06 13.88
C ARG A 187 -40.41 6.29 14.56
N PHE A 188 -39.24 6.74 14.10
CA PHE A 188 -38.44 7.76 14.79
C PHE A 188 -38.22 9.05 13.97
N GLY A 189 -38.69 9.11 12.73
CA GLY A 189 -38.55 10.27 11.85
C GLY A 189 -37.10 10.58 11.45
N HIS A 190 -36.87 11.84 11.07
CA HIS A 190 -35.60 12.34 10.50
C HIS A 190 -34.76 13.19 11.47
N GLY A 191 -35.15 13.30 12.75
CA GLY A 191 -34.46 14.15 13.75
C GLY A 191 -33.09 13.64 14.23
N TRP A 192 -32.52 12.64 13.57
CA TRP A 192 -31.26 11.98 13.91
C TRP A 192 -30.58 11.40 12.66
N GLN A 193 -29.26 11.32 12.70
CA GLN A 193 -28.42 10.84 11.61
C GLN A 193 -28.39 9.31 11.59
N LEU A 194 -28.87 8.74 10.48
CA LEU A 194 -28.78 7.31 10.21
C LEU A 194 -27.63 7.05 9.26
N LEU A 195 -26.62 6.35 9.75
CA LEU A 195 -25.49 5.88 8.96
C LEU A 195 -25.71 4.39 8.66
N LEU A 196 -25.35 3.93 7.48
CA LEU A 196 -25.42 2.51 7.12
C LEU A 196 -24.01 1.99 6.84
N ASP A 197 -23.75 0.73 7.14
CA ASP A 197 -22.48 0.06 6.86
C ASP A 197 -22.75 -1.37 6.43
N ALA A 198 -22.43 -1.67 5.18
CA ALA A 198 -22.73 -2.97 4.56
C ALA A 198 -21.59 -3.98 4.70
N ASN A 199 -20.42 -3.56 5.17
CA ASN A 199 -19.23 -4.39 5.31
C ASN A 199 -19.00 -5.32 4.10
N GLN A 200 -19.04 -4.75 2.89
CA GLN A 200 -18.78 -5.43 1.62
C GLN A 200 -19.83 -6.50 1.23
N GLY A 201 -21.04 -6.38 1.77
CA GLY A 201 -22.09 -7.39 1.69
C GLY A 201 -22.79 -7.50 0.33
N TYR A 202 -22.76 -6.46 -0.48
CA TYR A 202 -23.56 -6.40 -1.72
C TYR A 202 -22.72 -6.53 -2.99
N THR A 203 -23.38 -6.97 -4.05
CA THR A 203 -22.92 -6.70 -5.43
C THR A 203 -23.19 -5.24 -5.79
N VAL A 204 -22.58 -4.76 -6.89
CA VAL A 204 -22.83 -3.41 -7.41
C VAL A 204 -24.32 -3.18 -7.69
N ASP A 205 -24.99 -4.10 -8.38
CA ASP A 205 -26.41 -3.97 -8.73
C ASP A 205 -27.31 -3.90 -7.49
N GLN A 206 -27.03 -4.74 -6.49
CA GLN A 206 -27.77 -4.74 -5.22
C GLN A 206 -27.57 -3.42 -4.46
N ALA A 207 -26.32 -2.95 -4.37
CA ALA A 207 -26.00 -1.69 -3.70
C ALA A 207 -26.69 -0.51 -4.39
N VAL A 208 -26.67 -0.47 -5.72
CA VAL A 208 -27.31 0.57 -6.51
C VAL A 208 -28.84 0.55 -6.35
N ALA A 209 -29.45 -0.63 -6.46
CA ALA A 209 -30.89 -0.76 -6.26
C ALA A 209 -31.32 -0.30 -4.86
N LEU A 210 -30.52 -0.62 -3.84
CA LEU A 210 -30.78 -0.19 -2.46
C LEU A 210 -30.69 1.33 -2.29
N VAL A 211 -29.63 1.98 -2.79
CA VAL A 211 -29.49 3.45 -2.64
C VAL A 211 -30.61 4.20 -3.37
N GLU A 212 -31.00 3.74 -4.56
CA GLU A 212 -32.10 4.33 -5.33
C GLU A 212 -33.44 4.14 -4.61
N ALA A 213 -33.68 2.98 -4.03
CA ALA A 213 -34.90 2.71 -3.25
C ALA A 213 -34.96 3.55 -1.97
N LEU A 214 -33.84 3.69 -1.25
CA LEU A 214 -33.73 4.53 -0.06
C LEU A 214 -33.98 6.00 -0.36
N ASP A 215 -33.39 6.51 -1.45
CA ASP A 215 -33.58 7.89 -1.89
C ASP A 215 -35.02 8.16 -2.33
N LYS A 216 -35.59 7.29 -3.17
CA LYS A 216 -36.98 7.38 -3.62
C LYS A 216 -37.97 7.37 -2.46
N ALA A 217 -37.68 6.60 -1.41
CA ALA A 217 -38.50 6.56 -0.20
C ALA A 217 -38.29 7.78 0.72
N GLY A 218 -37.37 8.69 0.38
CA GLY A 218 -37.02 9.84 1.21
C GLY A 218 -36.42 9.43 2.55
N ALA A 219 -35.70 8.29 2.61
CA ALA A 219 -35.22 7.73 3.87
C ALA A 219 -34.22 8.64 4.60
N GLY A 220 -33.59 9.61 3.92
CA GLY A 220 -32.67 10.57 4.54
C GLY A 220 -31.51 9.87 5.25
N VAL A 221 -30.87 8.91 4.57
CA VAL A 221 -29.64 8.24 5.06
C VAL A 221 -28.47 9.19 4.90
N GLU A 222 -27.66 9.33 5.94
CA GLU A 222 -26.53 10.27 5.98
C GLU A 222 -25.36 9.79 5.09
N LEU A 223 -25.05 8.50 5.15
CA LEU A 223 -23.99 7.85 4.38
C LEU A 223 -24.17 6.33 4.35
N ILE A 224 -23.55 5.68 3.37
CA ILE A 224 -23.37 4.22 3.31
C ILE A 224 -21.88 3.88 3.24
N GLU A 225 -21.41 3.08 4.20
CA GLU A 225 -20.04 2.63 4.33
C GLU A 225 -19.84 1.27 3.63
N GLN A 226 -18.80 1.22 2.79
CA GLN A 226 -18.30 0.06 2.03
C GLN A 226 -19.40 -0.91 1.53
N PRO A 227 -20.27 -0.49 0.58
CA PRO A 227 -21.36 -1.33 0.07
C PRO A 227 -20.88 -2.61 -0.62
N VAL A 228 -19.79 -2.53 -1.38
CA VAL A 228 -19.24 -3.62 -2.21
C VAL A 228 -17.84 -4.05 -1.72
N LYS A 229 -17.29 -5.12 -2.31
CA LYS A 229 -15.98 -5.68 -1.97
C LYS A 229 -14.87 -4.62 -1.95
N ALA A 230 -13.96 -4.72 -0.98
CA ALA A 230 -12.86 -3.76 -0.83
C ALA A 230 -11.95 -3.70 -2.07
N GLU A 231 -11.81 -4.84 -2.74
CA GLU A 231 -11.08 -5.00 -3.98
C GLU A 231 -11.84 -4.36 -5.16
N ASP A 232 -13.16 -4.33 -5.13
CA ASP A 232 -14.00 -3.80 -6.20
C ASP A 232 -14.03 -2.25 -6.16
N LEU A 233 -12.94 -1.58 -6.59
CA LEU A 233 -12.89 -0.12 -6.60
C LEU A 233 -13.66 0.51 -7.78
N ALA A 234 -13.77 -0.17 -8.92
CA ALA A 234 -14.46 0.38 -10.08
C ALA A 234 -15.98 0.23 -9.96
N GLY A 235 -16.46 -0.86 -9.38
CA GLY A 235 -17.85 -1.03 -8.94
C GLY A 235 -18.17 -0.18 -7.72
N LEU A 236 -17.26 0.01 -6.74
CA LEU A 236 -17.47 1.03 -5.70
C LEU A 236 -17.63 2.44 -6.33
N ALA A 237 -16.84 2.76 -7.35
CA ALA A 237 -16.99 4.00 -8.11
C ALA A 237 -18.31 4.06 -8.91
N GLU A 238 -18.83 2.93 -9.39
CA GLU A 238 -20.14 2.85 -10.04
C GLU A 238 -21.28 3.13 -9.05
N VAL A 239 -21.25 2.50 -7.87
CA VAL A 239 -22.19 2.80 -6.79
C VAL A 239 -22.12 4.28 -6.42
N THR A 240 -20.92 4.83 -6.24
CA THR A 240 -20.70 6.24 -5.91
C THR A 240 -21.26 7.18 -6.97
N ARG A 241 -21.10 6.89 -8.28
CA ARG A 241 -21.67 7.71 -9.36
C ARG A 241 -23.20 7.74 -9.37
N ARG A 242 -23.84 6.63 -9.01
CA ARG A 242 -25.30 6.48 -9.06
C ARG A 242 -25.99 6.80 -7.74
N SER A 243 -25.23 6.84 -6.64
CA SER A 243 -25.78 7.05 -5.31
C SER A 243 -25.99 8.54 -5.02
N PRO A 244 -27.24 8.97 -4.73
CA PRO A 244 -27.49 10.30 -4.17
C PRO A 244 -27.07 10.40 -2.70
N ILE A 245 -26.82 9.25 -2.04
CA ILE A 245 -26.35 9.15 -0.67
C ILE A 245 -24.81 9.08 -0.67
N PRO A 246 -24.10 9.82 0.21
CA PRO A 246 -22.65 9.72 0.32
C PRO A 246 -22.16 8.28 0.56
N ILE A 247 -21.09 7.90 -0.14
CA ILE A 247 -20.47 6.58 -0.06
C ILE A 247 -19.13 6.74 0.63
N VAL A 248 -18.87 5.90 1.64
CA VAL A 248 -17.63 5.93 2.43
C VAL A 248 -16.81 4.68 2.13
N ALA A 249 -15.55 4.85 1.74
CA ALA A 249 -14.60 3.74 1.62
C ALA A 249 -14.03 3.39 3.01
N ASP A 250 -14.16 2.13 3.44
CA ASP A 250 -13.57 1.60 4.67
C ASP A 250 -12.51 0.54 4.33
N GLU A 251 -12.88 -0.72 4.14
CA GLU A 251 -11.93 -1.82 3.92
C GLU A 251 -11.08 -1.62 2.64
N ALA A 252 -11.58 -0.85 1.66
CA ALA A 252 -10.85 -0.41 0.48
C ALA A 252 -9.65 0.51 0.77
N VAL A 253 -9.61 1.17 1.94
CA VAL A 253 -8.53 2.09 2.33
C VAL A 253 -7.81 1.60 3.57
N LYS A 254 -6.52 1.25 3.42
CA LYS A 254 -5.69 0.66 4.48
C LYS A 254 -4.47 1.51 4.88
N ASP A 255 -4.22 2.66 4.27
CA ASP A 255 -3.20 2.72 3.23
C ASP A 255 -3.14 4.10 2.55
N ALA A 256 -2.01 4.83 2.57
CA ALA A 256 -1.87 6.06 1.77
C ALA A 256 -1.90 5.75 0.28
N ALA A 257 -1.33 4.63 -0.15
CA ALA A 257 -1.43 4.20 -1.54
C ALA A 257 -2.90 3.92 -1.86
N SER A 258 -3.57 3.06 -1.08
CA SER A 258 -4.98 2.73 -1.32
C SER A 258 -5.93 3.94 -1.31
N LEU A 259 -5.71 4.94 -0.44
CA LEU A 259 -6.49 6.17 -0.43
C LEU A 259 -6.27 6.99 -1.70
N LEU A 260 -5.02 7.11 -2.18
CA LEU A 260 -4.74 7.81 -3.43
C LEU A 260 -5.46 7.17 -4.62
N GLU A 261 -5.63 5.85 -4.61
CA GLU A 261 -6.35 5.16 -5.68
C GLU A 261 -7.87 5.33 -5.55
N VAL A 262 -8.41 5.37 -4.33
CA VAL A 262 -9.82 5.77 -4.13
C VAL A 262 -10.06 7.20 -4.60
N ILE A 263 -9.14 8.13 -4.28
CA ILE A 263 -9.23 9.54 -4.68
C ILE A 263 -9.22 9.67 -6.20
N HIS A 264 -8.22 9.12 -6.86
CA HIS A 264 -8.05 9.37 -8.28
C HIS A 264 -9.16 8.61 -9.06
N LEU A 265 -9.71 7.48 -8.57
CA LEU A 265 -10.85 6.78 -9.21
C LEU A 265 -12.19 7.43 -8.88
N ARG A 266 -12.20 8.33 -7.88
CA ARG A 266 -13.40 8.87 -7.25
C ARG A 266 -14.32 7.74 -6.80
N SER A 267 -13.73 6.68 -6.24
CA SER A 267 -14.48 5.50 -5.85
C SER A 267 -15.40 5.75 -4.67
N ALA A 268 -15.16 6.78 -3.85
CA ALA A 268 -16.01 7.14 -2.72
C ALA A 268 -16.07 8.65 -2.52
N HIS A 269 -17.13 9.12 -1.87
CA HIS A 269 -17.31 10.51 -1.46
C HIS A 269 -16.50 10.86 -0.21
N MET A 270 -16.25 9.85 0.65
CA MET A 270 -15.59 9.98 1.94
C MET A 270 -14.73 8.75 2.25
N VAL A 271 -13.91 8.85 3.29
CA VAL A 271 -13.06 7.74 3.77
C VAL A 271 -13.23 7.50 5.27
N ASN A 272 -13.33 6.23 5.67
CA ASN A 272 -13.21 5.79 7.05
C ASN A 272 -11.77 5.31 7.34
N ILE A 273 -11.08 6.02 8.23
CA ILE A 273 -9.72 5.74 8.64
C ILE A 273 -9.76 5.07 10.01
N LYS A 274 -9.13 3.89 10.11
CA LYS A 274 -8.99 3.13 11.36
C LYS A 274 -7.52 2.93 11.66
N LEU A 275 -7.11 3.19 12.91
CA LEU A 275 -5.69 3.13 13.29
C LEU A 275 -5.08 1.75 13.05
N MET A 276 -5.85 0.68 13.29
CA MET A 276 -5.42 -0.71 13.07
C MET A 276 -5.18 -1.04 11.61
N LYS A 277 -5.78 -0.32 10.65
CA LYS A 277 -5.52 -0.50 9.22
C LYS A 277 -4.23 0.21 8.80
N CYS A 278 -4.10 1.49 9.16
CA CYS A 278 -3.02 2.35 8.66
C CYS A 278 -1.73 2.33 9.48
N GLY A 279 -1.72 1.66 10.64
CA GLY A 279 -0.55 1.55 11.48
C GLY A 279 -0.37 2.70 12.47
N GLY A 280 -1.47 3.28 12.95
CA GLY A 280 -1.46 4.21 14.09
C GLY A 280 -1.74 5.68 13.78
N PRO A 281 -1.72 6.55 14.81
CA PRO A 281 -2.11 7.96 14.70
C PRO A 281 -1.32 8.78 13.67
N THR A 282 -0.01 8.51 13.49
CA THR A 282 0.84 9.23 12.53
C THR A 282 0.35 9.03 11.10
N ASN A 283 0.12 7.79 10.70
CA ASN A 283 -0.37 7.48 9.37
C ASN A 283 -1.84 7.88 9.21
N ALA A 284 -2.65 7.77 10.26
CA ALA A 284 -4.02 8.28 10.23
C ALA A 284 -4.05 9.79 9.96
N ALA A 285 -3.16 10.56 10.60
CA ALA A 285 -3.04 11.99 10.35
C ALA A 285 -2.64 12.29 8.90
N LEU A 286 -1.69 11.53 8.34
CA LEU A 286 -1.37 11.61 6.91
C LEU A 286 -2.60 11.36 6.03
N LEU A 287 -3.36 10.29 6.29
CA LEU A 287 -4.56 9.96 5.51
C LEU A 287 -5.64 11.04 5.60
N VAL A 288 -5.87 11.63 6.78
CA VAL A 288 -6.82 12.73 6.95
C VAL A 288 -6.41 13.95 6.11
N ARG A 289 -5.10 14.27 6.08
CA ARG A 289 -4.58 15.39 5.28
C ARG A 289 -4.62 15.11 3.77
N LEU A 290 -4.39 13.86 3.36
CA LEU A 290 -4.55 13.45 1.96
C LEU A 290 -6.02 13.54 1.52
N ALA A 291 -6.95 13.10 2.36
CA ALA A 291 -8.38 13.25 2.10
C ALA A 291 -8.78 14.73 2.02
N GLU A 292 -8.27 15.57 2.93
CA GLU A 292 -8.51 17.03 2.93
C GLU A 292 -8.04 17.67 1.62
N ALA A 293 -6.83 17.35 1.18
CA ALA A 293 -6.27 17.83 -0.09
C ALA A 293 -7.09 17.38 -1.31
N ALA A 294 -7.77 16.24 -1.22
CA ALA A 294 -8.65 15.71 -2.26
C ALA A 294 -10.11 16.21 -2.15
N GLY A 295 -10.44 17.05 -1.16
CA GLY A 295 -11.81 17.48 -0.90
C GLY A 295 -12.73 16.38 -0.34
N MET A 296 -12.17 15.25 0.09
CA MET A 296 -12.89 14.15 0.73
C MET A 296 -12.96 14.38 2.24
N LYS A 297 -14.15 14.23 2.82
CA LYS A 297 -14.31 14.25 4.28
C LYS A 297 -13.80 12.94 4.87
N ALA A 298 -13.13 13.03 6.02
CA ALA A 298 -12.69 11.86 6.77
C ALA A 298 -13.65 11.53 7.92
N MET A 299 -13.71 10.24 8.21
CA MET A 299 -14.28 9.64 9.40
C MET A 299 -13.18 8.87 10.13
N ILE A 300 -13.17 8.91 11.45
CA ILE A 300 -12.30 8.03 12.25
C ILE A 300 -13.16 6.94 12.88
N GLY A 301 -12.90 5.69 12.49
CA GLY A 301 -13.55 4.51 13.03
C GLY A 301 -12.62 3.66 13.89
N CYS A 302 -13.17 2.63 14.50
CA CYS A 302 -12.42 1.61 15.24
C CYS A 302 -12.77 0.19 14.79
N MET A 303 -11.96 -0.77 15.26
CA MET A 303 -12.40 -2.15 15.46
C MET A 303 -13.21 -2.24 16.77
N ILE A 304 -13.49 -3.45 17.26
CA ILE A 304 -13.82 -3.60 18.68
C ILE A 304 -12.52 -3.41 19.46
N GLU A 305 -12.34 -2.22 20.03
CA GLU A 305 -11.13 -1.77 20.71
C GLU A 305 -11.45 -1.41 22.17
N SER A 306 -10.43 -1.43 23.03
CA SER A 306 -10.54 -0.85 24.37
C SER A 306 -10.53 0.67 24.32
N ARG A 307 -10.76 1.32 25.47
CA ARG A 307 -10.62 2.77 25.55
C ARG A 307 -9.22 3.27 25.16
N VAL A 308 -8.17 2.44 25.20
CA VAL A 308 -6.81 2.82 24.76
C VAL A 308 -6.79 3.18 23.26
N GLY A 309 -7.15 2.26 22.38
CA GLY A 309 -7.22 2.50 20.93
C GLY A 309 -8.21 3.60 20.56
N ILE A 310 -9.38 3.59 21.22
CA ILE A 310 -10.41 4.63 21.04
C ILE A 310 -9.89 6.03 21.37
N THR A 311 -9.13 6.18 22.46
CA THR A 311 -8.54 7.46 22.86
C THR A 311 -7.53 7.97 21.84
N ALA A 312 -6.73 7.07 21.28
CA ALA A 312 -5.80 7.42 20.20
C ALA A 312 -6.54 7.86 18.93
N GLY A 313 -7.58 7.14 18.52
CA GLY A 313 -8.43 7.51 17.39
C GLY A 313 -9.12 8.86 17.60
N LEU A 314 -9.69 9.08 18.79
CA LEU A 314 -10.34 10.34 19.15
C LEU A 314 -9.35 11.51 19.18
N SER A 315 -8.09 11.29 19.59
CA SER A 315 -7.03 12.30 19.53
C SER A 315 -6.75 12.78 18.11
N VAL A 316 -6.76 11.86 17.13
CA VAL A 316 -6.65 12.22 15.70
C VAL A 316 -7.88 13.01 15.25
N ALA A 317 -9.08 12.51 15.57
CA ALA A 317 -10.35 13.12 15.17
C ALA A 317 -10.53 14.56 15.70
N LEU A 318 -10.12 14.80 16.95
CA LEU A 318 -10.23 16.10 17.60
C LEU A 318 -9.03 17.02 17.28
N GLY A 319 -7.88 16.45 16.92
CA GLY A 319 -6.69 17.18 16.53
C GLY A 319 -6.79 17.80 15.14
N LEU A 320 -7.43 17.11 14.18
CA LEU A 320 -7.45 17.48 12.77
C LEU A 320 -8.80 18.02 12.30
N GLY A 321 -8.76 19.03 11.41
CA GLY A 321 -9.94 19.78 10.96
C GLY A 321 -10.89 19.04 10.00
N ASN A 322 -10.37 18.10 9.21
CA ASN A 322 -11.14 17.41 8.17
C ASN A 322 -11.82 16.10 8.63
N VAL A 323 -11.89 15.84 9.94
CA VAL A 323 -12.66 14.72 10.49
C VAL A 323 -14.06 15.19 10.86
N HIS A 324 -15.08 14.63 10.21
CA HIS A 324 -16.47 15.05 10.35
C HIS A 324 -17.32 14.06 11.16
N TYR A 325 -16.94 12.78 11.14
CA TYR A 325 -17.65 11.71 11.84
C TYR A 325 -16.67 10.89 12.66
N ILE A 326 -17.16 10.37 13.79
CA ILE A 326 -16.45 9.36 14.57
C ILE A 326 -17.37 8.15 14.77
N ASP A 327 -16.80 6.96 14.60
CA ASP A 327 -17.38 5.66 14.95
C ASP A 327 -16.42 4.98 15.89
N LEU A 328 -16.38 5.52 17.10
CA LEU A 328 -15.42 5.24 18.16
C LEU A 328 -16.15 4.66 19.38
N ASP A 329 -17.00 3.67 19.12
CA ASP A 329 -17.96 3.13 20.07
C ASP A 329 -17.58 1.74 20.61
N GLY A 330 -16.48 1.16 20.14
CA GLY A 330 -16.04 -0.20 20.45
C GLY A 330 -15.92 -0.53 21.95
N TYR A 331 -15.69 0.48 22.80
CA TYR A 331 -15.57 0.32 24.25
C TYR A 331 -16.90 0.43 25.03
N PHE A 332 -17.97 1.00 24.45
CA PHE A 332 -19.21 1.29 25.19
C PHE A 332 -19.93 0.04 25.69
N ASP A 333 -19.83 -1.07 24.95
CA ASP A 333 -20.51 -2.33 25.26
C ASP A 333 -19.59 -3.41 25.85
N LEU A 334 -18.36 -3.03 26.25
CA LEU A 334 -17.50 -3.95 27.00
C LEU A 334 -18.10 -4.19 28.39
N ALA A 335 -17.98 -5.41 28.89
CA ALA A 335 -18.47 -5.78 30.22
C ALA A 335 -17.75 -4.99 31.33
N ASP A 336 -16.52 -4.56 31.07
CA ASP A 336 -15.68 -3.79 31.97
C ASP A 336 -14.67 -2.95 31.17
N ASP A 337 -14.07 -1.96 31.81
CA ASP A 337 -13.09 -1.06 31.20
C ASP A 337 -11.80 -1.02 32.05
N ILE A 338 -10.67 -1.29 31.40
CA ILE A 338 -9.34 -1.26 32.02
C ILE A 338 -8.81 0.16 32.21
N VAL A 339 -9.40 1.16 31.56
CA VAL A 339 -9.09 2.57 31.78
C VAL A 339 -10.05 3.13 32.84
N ARG A 340 -9.50 3.87 33.80
CA ARG A 340 -10.26 4.51 34.87
C ARG A 340 -11.25 5.55 34.31
N PRO A 341 -12.36 5.83 35.01
CA PRO A 341 -13.39 6.77 34.55
C PRO A 341 -12.89 8.19 34.29
N ASP A 342 -11.76 8.60 34.86
CA ASP A 342 -11.15 9.92 34.70
C ASP A 342 -10.13 9.99 33.55
N GLY A 343 -9.89 8.88 32.82
CA GLY A 343 -8.88 8.81 31.76
C GLY A 343 -9.43 8.57 30.36
N GLY A 344 -8.69 9.05 29.36
CA GLY A 344 -8.92 8.79 27.94
C GLY A 344 -10.21 9.38 27.36
N ALA A 345 -10.80 8.68 26.39
CA ALA A 345 -12.04 9.07 25.74
C ALA A 345 -13.25 8.99 26.67
N GLN A 346 -14.06 10.05 26.67
CA GLN A 346 -15.21 10.23 27.54
C GLN A 346 -16.45 10.61 26.73
N PRO A 347 -17.63 10.01 27.01
CA PRO A 347 -18.90 10.56 26.55
C PRO A 347 -19.29 11.75 27.43
N THR A 348 -19.94 12.78 26.85
CA THR A 348 -20.69 13.75 27.65
C THR A 348 -21.82 13.01 28.36
N SER A 349 -22.10 13.37 29.62
CA SER A 349 -23.20 12.77 30.34
C SER A 349 -24.49 12.96 29.54
N ALA A 350 -25.19 11.87 29.24
CA ALA A 350 -26.50 11.89 28.63
C ALA A 350 -27.48 12.58 29.58
N GLY A 351 -27.60 13.91 29.52
CA GLY A 351 -28.65 14.66 30.21
C GLY A 351 -28.77 14.45 31.73
N ILE A 352 -27.71 14.00 32.43
CA ILE A 352 -27.63 14.13 33.90
C ILE A 352 -26.51 15.14 34.16
N ARG A 353 -26.91 16.37 34.50
CA ARG A 353 -25.99 17.40 34.98
C ARG A 353 -25.30 16.87 36.24
N SER A 354 -23.98 16.68 36.22
CA SER A 354 -23.19 16.73 37.44
C SER A 354 -22.73 18.18 37.63
N GLU A 355 -22.89 18.72 38.83
CA GLU A 355 -22.65 20.12 39.21
C GLU A 355 -21.15 20.52 39.21
N SER A 356 -20.36 20.02 38.27
CA SER A 356 -18.90 20.19 38.26
C SER A 356 -18.34 20.73 36.94
N ASP A 357 -19.13 21.47 36.16
CA ASP A 357 -18.61 22.27 35.05
C ASP A 357 -18.28 23.70 35.54
N PRO A 358 -17.00 24.09 35.66
CA PRO A 358 -16.62 25.40 36.18
C PRO A 358 -16.83 26.57 35.22
N GLN A 359 -17.33 26.37 33.98
CA GLN A 359 -17.36 27.45 32.99
C GLN A 359 -18.72 27.78 32.35
N ALA A 360 -19.82 27.16 32.76
CA ALA A 360 -21.15 27.56 32.29
C ALA A 360 -21.78 28.67 33.16
N LYS A 361 -21.29 29.91 33.07
CA LYS A 361 -22.02 31.11 33.53
C LYS A 361 -22.40 32.01 32.36
N GLY A 362 -23.66 31.89 31.92
CA GLY A 362 -24.35 32.82 31.02
C GLY A 362 -25.86 32.76 31.33
N PRO A 363 -26.60 33.88 31.24
CA PRO A 363 -27.85 34.06 31.98
C PRO A 363 -29.02 33.31 31.34
N SER A 364 -29.79 32.60 32.17
CA SER A 364 -31.11 32.07 31.83
C SER A 364 -32.13 33.20 31.57
N PRO A 365 -33.01 33.07 30.57
CA PRO A 365 -34.28 33.79 30.58
C PRO A 365 -35.48 32.84 30.65
N GLY A 366 -36.24 32.98 31.74
CA GLY A 366 -37.71 33.14 31.74
C GLY A 366 -38.58 32.02 31.17
N LEU A 367 -39.13 31.21 32.07
CA LEU A 367 -40.36 30.44 31.87
C LEU A 367 -41.59 31.38 31.84
N HIS A 368 -42.51 31.14 30.92
CA HIS A 368 -43.94 31.42 31.12
C HIS A 368 -44.75 30.16 30.74
N PRO A 369 -45.69 29.71 31.59
CA PRO A 369 -46.62 28.65 31.26
C PRO A 369 -47.89 29.25 30.65
N ASP A 370 -48.51 28.55 29.70
CA ASP A 370 -49.94 28.73 29.49
C ASP A 370 -50.61 27.38 29.21
N GLU A 371 -51.72 27.18 29.90
CA GLU A 371 -52.49 25.95 30.03
C GLU A 371 -53.67 25.94 29.03
N GLY A 372 -54.06 24.76 28.51
CA GLY A 372 -55.29 24.66 27.71
C GLY A 372 -55.66 23.26 27.19
N ARG A 373 -56.42 22.51 28.01
CA ARG A 373 -57.42 21.42 27.79
C ARG A 373 -57.35 20.36 26.65
N PRO A 374 -57.95 19.16 26.88
CA PRO A 374 -57.80 17.97 26.03
C PRO A 374 -58.93 17.80 25.00
N ASP A 375 -58.59 17.27 23.82
CA ASP A 375 -59.54 16.62 22.91
C ASP A 375 -59.11 15.16 22.68
N GLU A 376 -60.08 14.26 22.85
CA GLU A 376 -59.96 12.81 22.67
C GLU A 376 -60.17 12.42 21.20
N GLY A 377 -59.29 11.55 20.67
CA GLY A 377 -59.57 10.78 19.45
C GLY A 377 -58.39 10.56 18.49
N GLY A 378 -57.65 9.47 18.68
CA GLY A 378 -57.07 8.70 17.56
C GLY A 378 -55.74 9.16 16.94
N GLN A 379 -54.64 8.99 17.67
CA GLN A 379 -53.26 8.60 17.24
C GLN A 379 -52.32 9.01 18.39
N PRO A 380 -51.38 8.16 18.86
CA PRO A 380 -50.40 8.63 19.83
C PRO A 380 -49.58 9.74 19.16
N PRO A 381 -49.46 10.93 19.78
CA PRO A 381 -48.71 12.02 19.19
C PRO A 381 -47.24 11.65 19.06
N ILE A 382 -46.71 11.94 17.88
CA ILE A 382 -45.30 11.92 17.51
C ILE A 382 -44.54 12.87 18.44
N SER A 383 -43.80 12.30 19.39
CA SER A 383 -42.65 12.92 20.07
C SER A 383 -42.03 11.92 21.04
N VAL A 384 -41.21 10.98 20.54
CA VAL A 384 -40.42 10.06 21.40
C VAL A 384 -38.99 10.57 21.62
N ILE A 385 -38.79 11.88 21.50
CA ILE A 385 -37.59 12.52 22.06
C ILE A 385 -37.98 12.96 23.47
N PRO A 386 -37.41 12.38 24.54
CA PRO A 386 -37.71 12.80 25.90
C PRO A 386 -37.49 14.32 26.03
N ALA A 387 -38.50 15.04 26.49
CA ALA A 387 -38.35 16.42 26.91
C ALA A 387 -37.30 16.48 28.02
N GLY A 388 -36.10 16.99 27.72
CA GLY A 388 -35.00 17.11 28.70
C GLY A 388 -33.59 16.86 28.16
N VAL A 389 -33.42 16.19 27.00
CA VAL A 389 -32.09 16.03 26.38
C VAL A 389 -31.86 17.19 25.40
N THR A 390 -31.29 18.29 25.88
CA THR A 390 -31.05 19.49 25.06
C THR A 390 -29.83 19.39 24.16
N GLU A 391 -28.86 18.51 24.47
CA GLU A 391 -27.64 18.36 23.68
C GLU A 391 -27.35 16.89 23.32
N PRO A 392 -26.93 16.59 22.06
CA PRO A 392 -26.51 15.25 21.66
C PRO A 392 -25.33 14.73 22.47
N VAL A 393 -25.25 13.41 22.69
CA VAL A 393 -24.04 12.79 23.27
C VAL A 393 -22.84 13.05 22.36
N ARG A 394 -21.75 13.56 22.94
CA ARG A 394 -20.48 13.83 22.26
C ARG A 394 -19.36 13.06 22.94
N GLN A 395 -18.29 12.76 22.22
CA GLN A 395 -17.05 12.25 22.81
C GLN A 395 -16.00 13.36 22.90
N TYR A 396 -15.30 13.41 24.03
CA TYR A 396 -14.17 14.29 24.33
C TYR A 396 -13.02 13.50 24.96
N LEU A 397 -11.86 14.13 25.13
CA LEU A 397 -10.71 13.54 25.83
C LEU A 397 -10.63 14.11 27.25
N ALA A 398 -10.37 13.26 28.23
CA ALA A 398 -9.98 13.69 29.57
C ALA A 398 -8.74 14.60 29.52
N GLU A 399 -8.65 15.53 30.47
CA GLU A 399 -7.50 16.41 30.58
C GLU A 399 -6.25 15.64 31.00
N GLY A 400 -5.14 15.86 30.30
CA GLY A 400 -3.88 15.23 30.61
C GLY A 400 -2.90 15.27 29.44
N PRO A 401 -1.61 15.08 29.71
CA PRO A 401 -0.62 14.98 28.65
C PRO A 401 -0.66 13.58 28.01
N GLY A 402 -0.09 13.46 26.80
CA GLY A 402 -0.15 12.20 26.06
C GLY A 402 -1.57 11.90 25.60
N LEU A 403 -1.98 10.64 25.74
CA LEU A 403 -3.36 10.22 25.50
C LEU A 403 -4.28 10.50 26.70
N GLY A 404 -3.75 11.00 27.83
CA GLY A 404 -4.54 11.22 29.05
C GLY A 404 -5.09 9.90 29.62
N LEU A 405 -4.43 8.77 29.36
CA LEU A 405 -4.85 7.46 29.82
C LEU A 405 -4.53 7.26 31.30
N SER A 406 -5.44 6.62 32.02
CA SER A 406 -5.25 6.18 33.41
C SER A 406 -5.62 4.70 33.49
N VAL A 407 -4.66 3.81 33.23
CA VAL A 407 -4.92 2.36 33.24
C VAL A 407 -4.99 1.85 34.68
N ASP A 408 -6.04 1.08 34.99
CA ASP A 408 -6.21 0.37 36.26
C ASP A 408 -5.41 -0.94 36.23
N GLU A 409 -4.15 -0.87 36.69
CA GLU A 409 -3.21 -1.99 36.70
C GLU A 409 -3.74 -3.22 37.46
N ALA A 410 -4.50 -3.03 38.56
CA ALA A 410 -5.08 -4.14 39.31
C ALA A 410 -6.18 -4.84 38.50
N LYS A 411 -7.02 -4.06 37.81
CA LYS A 411 -8.04 -4.61 36.92
C LYS A 411 -7.42 -5.28 35.70
N LEU A 412 -6.39 -4.68 35.11
CA LEU A 412 -5.64 -5.22 33.97
C LEU A 412 -5.04 -6.59 34.34
N ALA A 413 -4.36 -6.70 35.49
CA ALA A 413 -3.80 -7.97 35.97
C ALA A 413 -4.85 -9.10 36.03
N ARG A 414 -6.06 -8.82 36.55
CA ARG A 414 -7.16 -9.80 36.58
C ARG A 414 -7.61 -10.25 35.18
N TYR A 415 -7.52 -9.37 34.18
CA TYR A 415 -7.86 -9.76 32.81
C TYR A 415 -6.72 -10.50 32.11
N ILE A 416 -5.46 -10.21 32.42
CA ILE A 416 -4.31 -10.99 31.94
C ILE A 416 -4.46 -12.45 32.39
N ASP A 417 -4.65 -12.67 33.70
CA ASP A 417 -4.78 -14.02 34.26
C ASP A 417 -5.94 -14.80 33.63
N ARG A 418 -7.10 -14.15 33.49
CA ARG A 418 -8.28 -14.75 32.83
C ARG A 418 -8.06 -15.02 31.35
N SER A 419 -7.33 -14.15 30.65
CA SER A 419 -7.03 -14.32 29.23
C SER A 419 -6.11 -15.52 29.04
N LEU A 420 -5.03 -15.61 29.81
CA LEU A 420 -4.11 -16.75 29.76
C LEU A 420 -4.81 -18.07 30.15
N ALA A 421 -5.64 -18.06 31.19
CA ALA A 421 -6.43 -19.22 31.59
C ALA A 421 -7.44 -19.68 30.51
N ALA A 422 -7.94 -18.75 29.70
CA ALA A 422 -8.80 -19.04 28.56
C ALA A 422 -8.01 -19.41 27.28
N GLY A 423 -6.68 -19.55 27.37
CA GLY A 423 -5.81 -19.84 26.23
C GLY A 423 -5.71 -18.69 25.23
N TYR A 424 -5.77 -17.44 25.69
CA TYR A 424 -5.62 -16.25 24.86
C TYR A 424 -4.19 -15.64 24.97
N PRO A 425 -3.53 -15.27 23.86
CA PRO A 425 -3.98 -15.49 22.48
C PRO A 425 -4.00 -17.01 22.19
N PRO A 426 -4.92 -17.48 21.31
CA PRO A 426 -4.97 -18.89 20.95
C PRO A 426 -3.57 -19.36 20.55
N PRO A 427 -3.14 -20.57 20.98
CA PRO A 427 -1.88 -21.12 20.52
C PRO A 427 -1.89 -21.07 19.00
N GLY A 428 -0.85 -20.48 18.41
CA GLY A 428 -0.67 -20.58 16.96
C GLY A 428 -0.69 -22.06 16.62
N GLU A 429 -1.39 -22.45 15.56
CA GLU A 429 -1.28 -23.82 15.02
C GLU A 429 0.21 -24.17 14.98
N GLU A 430 0.61 -25.20 15.74
CA GLU A 430 1.97 -25.70 15.67
C GLU A 430 2.22 -26.06 14.21
N ALA A 431 3.09 -25.29 13.55
CA ALA A 431 3.66 -25.68 12.28
C ALA A 431 4.38 -27.01 12.54
N THR A 432 3.71 -28.11 12.18
CA THR A 432 4.33 -29.42 12.08
C THR A 432 5.38 -29.33 10.97
N GLY A 433 6.63 -29.10 11.37
CA GLY A 433 7.79 -29.08 10.49
C GLY A 433 8.44 -27.70 10.35
N GLU A 434 9.59 -27.55 11.04
CA GLU A 434 10.68 -26.60 10.79
C GLU A 434 10.36 -25.32 9.99
N THR A 435 9.92 -24.27 10.69
CA THR A 435 10.01 -22.90 10.17
C THR A 435 10.52 -21.94 11.25
N SER A 436 11.76 -21.50 11.12
CA SER A 436 12.24 -20.31 11.81
C SER A 436 11.79 -19.06 11.04
N PRO A 437 11.32 -18.01 11.73
CA PRO A 437 10.76 -16.81 11.11
C PRO A 437 11.88 -15.87 10.63
N VAL A 438 11.79 -15.35 9.41
CA VAL A 438 12.64 -14.22 8.98
C VAL A 438 11.74 -13.14 8.38
N LEU A 439 11.72 -11.99 9.08
CA LEU A 439 11.03 -10.74 8.74
C LEU A 439 11.54 -10.15 7.39
N PRO A 440 10.71 -9.36 6.67
CA PRO A 440 11.03 -8.86 5.33
C PRO A 440 11.81 -7.53 5.35
N PRO A 441 12.49 -7.13 4.25
CA PRO A 441 12.87 -5.71 4.07
C PRO A 441 12.35 -5.00 2.78
N ARG A 442 11.67 -3.85 3.01
CA ARG A 442 11.36 -2.56 2.29
C ARG A 442 11.14 -2.40 0.76
N GLY A 443 9.92 -1.97 0.37
CA GLY A 443 9.44 -0.60 -0.02
C GLY A 443 9.92 0.17 -1.29
N TYR A 444 8.99 0.57 -2.20
CA TYR A 444 8.69 1.91 -2.83
C TYR A 444 7.68 1.80 -4.03
N ILE A 445 6.84 2.85 -4.27
CA ILE A 445 5.83 3.01 -5.38
C ILE A 445 6.05 4.37 -6.11
N ILE A 446 5.88 4.44 -7.45
CA ILE A 446 6.01 5.63 -8.36
C ILE A 446 4.88 5.64 -9.42
N VAL A 447 4.37 6.82 -9.82
CA VAL A 447 3.39 7.04 -10.95
C VAL A 447 4.05 7.81 -12.13
N PRO A 448 3.73 7.55 -13.42
CA PRO A 448 4.51 8.03 -14.58
C PRO A 448 4.06 9.36 -15.24
N VAL A 449 5.01 9.98 -15.97
CA VAL A 449 4.96 11.21 -16.80
C VAL A 449 4.16 11.00 -18.11
N ALA A 450 3.38 11.99 -18.57
CA ALA A 450 2.59 11.95 -19.83
C ALA A 450 3.17 12.84 -20.95
N CYS A 451 2.89 12.51 -22.23
CA CYS A 451 3.37 13.20 -23.45
C CYS A 451 2.27 14.05 -24.13
N LEU A 452 2.64 15.18 -24.75
CA LEU A 452 1.76 16.08 -25.54
C LEU A 452 2.10 15.99 -27.04
N HIS A 453 1.09 16.04 -27.92
CA HIS A 453 1.25 16.06 -29.37
C HIS A 453 0.80 17.41 -29.99
N ARG A 454 1.50 17.92 -31.01
CA ARG A 454 1.04 19.02 -31.88
C ARG A 454 0.17 18.50 -33.03
N GLU A 455 -0.54 19.40 -33.72
CA GLU A 455 -1.64 19.11 -34.67
C GLU A 455 -1.49 17.87 -35.57
N PRO A 456 -2.58 17.14 -35.88
CA PRO A 456 -2.49 15.83 -36.53
C PRO A 456 -2.01 15.84 -37.99
N SER A 457 -1.84 17.01 -38.62
CA SER A 457 -1.67 17.10 -40.09
C SER A 457 -0.29 17.54 -40.58
N GLU A 458 0.66 17.89 -39.70
CA GLU A 458 2.03 18.20 -40.12
C GLU A 458 3.02 17.48 -39.20
N ASP A 459 4.01 16.79 -39.78
CA ASP A 459 5.08 16.02 -39.14
C ASP A 459 5.32 16.35 -37.65
N SER A 460 4.65 15.62 -36.76
CA SER A 460 4.60 16.00 -35.34
C SER A 460 5.82 15.48 -34.57
N GLU A 461 6.78 16.37 -34.30
CA GLU A 461 7.77 16.19 -33.23
C GLU A 461 7.06 15.98 -31.88
N VAL A 462 7.47 14.95 -31.13
CA VAL A 462 7.00 14.73 -29.76
C VAL A 462 7.73 15.70 -28.83
N VAL A 463 7.02 16.72 -28.35
CA VAL A 463 7.56 17.61 -27.31
C VAL A 463 7.54 16.85 -25.98
N THR A 464 8.72 16.44 -25.52
CA THR A 464 8.88 15.68 -24.27
C THR A 464 9.18 16.63 -23.10
N GLN A 465 8.24 17.50 -22.72
CA GLN A 465 8.40 18.34 -21.53
C GLN A 465 7.04 18.70 -20.92
N ALA A 466 6.63 17.92 -19.92
CA ALA A 466 5.76 18.38 -18.84
C ALA A 466 6.37 17.88 -17.53
N ARG A 467 6.61 18.79 -16.58
CA ARG A 467 7.14 18.45 -15.24
C ARG A 467 5.99 18.05 -14.32
N MET A 468 6.29 17.34 -13.23
CA MET A 468 5.30 17.13 -12.16
C MET A 468 4.82 18.48 -11.62
N GLY A 469 3.52 18.79 -11.74
CA GLY A 469 2.87 19.91 -11.04
C GLY A 469 2.39 21.12 -11.88
N GLU A 470 2.32 21.05 -13.21
CA GLU A 470 1.86 22.19 -14.05
C GLU A 470 0.38 22.10 -14.47
N THR A 471 -0.27 23.27 -14.66
CA THR A 471 -1.70 23.43 -15.04
C THR A 471 -1.88 23.74 -16.54
N PHE A 472 -3.03 23.32 -17.10
CA PHE A 472 -3.41 23.57 -18.50
C PHE A 472 -4.86 24.03 -18.64
N GLN A 473 -5.14 24.82 -19.66
CA GLN A 473 -6.47 25.28 -20.04
C GLN A 473 -7.03 24.43 -21.18
N ILE A 474 -8.23 23.87 -21.03
CA ILE A 474 -8.92 23.15 -22.10
C ILE A 474 -9.60 24.16 -23.01
N LEU A 475 -9.35 24.07 -24.32
CA LEU A 475 -9.89 25.02 -25.30
C LEU A 475 -11.12 24.45 -26.03
N ASP A 476 -11.04 23.23 -26.56
CA ASP A 476 -12.13 22.59 -27.32
C ASP A 476 -12.09 21.05 -27.22
N LEU A 477 -13.23 20.39 -27.46
CA LEU A 477 -13.33 18.93 -27.64
C LEU A 477 -13.47 18.59 -29.13
N LEU A 478 -12.65 17.66 -29.61
CA LEU A 478 -12.62 17.28 -31.03
C LEU A 478 -13.08 15.84 -31.24
N ASP A 479 -13.74 15.61 -32.37
CA ASP A 479 -14.09 14.28 -32.84
C ASP A 479 -12.83 13.50 -33.32
N PRO A 480 -12.93 12.19 -33.60
CA PRO A 480 -11.81 11.39 -34.10
C PRO A 480 -11.24 11.86 -35.45
N ALA A 481 -11.93 12.74 -36.19
CA ALA A 481 -11.49 13.33 -37.46
C ALA A 481 -10.83 14.72 -37.27
N GLY A 482 -10.67 15.19 -36.03
CA GLY A 482 -10.00 16.44 -35.70
C GLY A 482 -10.86 17.70 -35.83
N LYS A 483 -12.19 17.56 -35.95
CA LYS A 483 -13.12 18.70 -36.07
C LYS A 483 -13.79 18.99 -34.73
N THR A 484 -14.09 20.27 -34.47
CA THR A 484 -14.81 20.73 -33.27
C THR A 484 -16.19 20.09 -33.22
N ALA A 485 -16.43 19.28 -32.19
CA ALA A 485 -17.69 18.57 -32.02
C ALA A 485 -18.76 19.54 -31.48
N PRO A 486 -19.99 19.54 -32.04
CA PRO A 486 -21.09 20.33 -31.49
C PRO A 486 -21.49 19.81 -30.10
N ALA A 487 -22.01 20.71 -29.25
CA ALA A 487 -22.18 20.49 -27.82
C ALA A 487 -23.29 19.50 -27.39
N ASP A 488 -23.96 18.82 -28.32
CA ASP A 488 -24.96 17.79 -27.99
C ASP A 488 -25.12 16.74 -29.12
N PRO A 489 -24.92 15.44 -28.83
CA PRO A 489 -25.49 14.37 -29.66
C PRO A 489 -26.07 13.22 -28.80
N ALA A 490 -27.39 13.22 -28.65
CA ALA A 490 -28.16 11.99 -28.64
C ALA A 490 -28.47 11.63 -30.11
N ASP A 491 -28.28 10.35 -30.47
CA ASP A 491 -28.81 9.65 -31.66
C ASP A 491 -27.93 9.56 -32.94
N ASP A 492 -26.78 8.89 -32.85
CA ASP A 492 -26.05 8.37 -34.02
C ASP A 492 -25.37 7.03 -33.67
N GLY A 493 -25.90 5.90 -34.15
CA GLY A 493 -25.47 4.54 -33.81
C GLY A 493 -24.03 4.14 -34.19
N VAL A 494 -23.03 4.69 -33.49
CA VAL A 494 -21.60 4.32 -33.57
C VAL A 494 -21.15 3.69 -32.24
N PRO A 495 -20.45 2.54 -32.25
CA PRO A 495 -19.97 1.89 -31.02
C PRO A 495 -18.99 2.80 -30.26
N THR A 496 -19.21 2.93 -28.95
CA THR A 496 -18.62 3.89 -27.99
C THR A 496 -17.11 3.74 -27.72
N ASN A 497 -16.35 3.09 -28.60
CA ASN A 497 -14.91 2.85 -28.45
C ASN A 497 -14.03 3.78 -29.34
N ALA A 498 -14.61 4.78 -30.01
CA ALA A 498 -13.85 5.71 -30.85
C ALA A 498 -13.19 6.84 -30.04
N ARG A 499 -11.87 6.96 -30.18
CA ARG A 499 -10.97 7.91 -29.50
C ARG A 499 -11.27 9.37 -29.89
N ARG A 500 -11.94 10.13 -29.02
CA ARG A 500 -12.05 11.60 -29.12
C ARG A 500 -10.76 12.26 -28.63
N TRP A 501 -10.42 13.47 -29.07
CA TRP A 501 -9.20 14.18 -28.62
C TRP A 501 -9.58 15.49 -27.94
N TRP A 502 -8.79 15.92 -26.94
CA TRP A 502 -8.96 17.22 -26.28
C TRP A 502 -7.92 18.19 -26.81
N ARG A 503 -8.33 19.38 -27.27
CA ARG A 503 -7.39 20.46 -27.59
C ARG A 503 -7.16 21.29 -26.33
N VAL A 504 -5.91 21.36 -25.88
CA VAL A 504 -5.51 22.01 -24.63
C VAL A 504 -4.39 23.02 -24.90
N ARG A 505 -4.38 24.13 -24.15
CA ARG A 505 -3.31 25.13 -24.15
C ARG A 505 -2.65 25.18 -22.78
N LEU A 506 -1.32 25.06 -22.73
CA LEU A 506 -0.54 25.20 -21.52
C LEU A 506 -0.39 26.69 -21.16
N GLU A 507 -0.73 27.06 -19.93
CA GLU A 507 -0.70 28.45 -19.49
C GLU A 507 0.72 29.01 -19.36
N TYR A 508 1.72 28.16 -19.07
CA TYR A 508 3.07 28.61 -18.75
C TYR A 508 3.86 29.12 -19.96
N ASP A 509 3.59 28.64 -21.17
CA ASP A 509 4.28 29.06 -22.40
C ASP A 509 3.34 29.24 -23.61
N GLY A 510 2.01 29.16 -23.42
CA GLY A 510 1.02 29.37 -24.47
C GLY A 510 0.95 28.28 -25.55
N TYR A 511 1.64 27.15 -25.37
CA TYR A 511 1.64 26.04 -26.31
C TYR A 511 0.28 25.34 -26.39
N GLU A 512 -0.24 25.15 -27.60
CA GLU A 512 -1.41 24.32 -27.86
C GLU A 512 -1.03 22.91 -28.31
N GLY A 513 -1.74 21.91 -27.79
CA GLY A 513 -1.55 20.51 -28.13
C GLY A 513 -2.81 19.66 -27.90
N PHE A 514 -2.72 18.37 -28.24
CA PHE A 514 -3.84 17.43 -28.21
C PHE A 514 -3.60 16.31 -27.19
N LEU A 515 -4.65 15.96 -26.45
CA LEU A 515 -4.60 14.98 -25.38
C LEU A 515 -5.57 13.83 -25.65
N LEU A 516 -5.06 12.59 -25.59
CA LEU A 516 -5.82 11.37 -25.78
C LEU A 516 -6.50 10.95 -24.45
N PRO A 517 -7.82 10.71 -24.42
CA PRO A 517 -8.54 10.32 -23.20
C PRO A 517 -8.14 8.94 -22.66
N SER A 518 -7.37 8.14 -23.40
CA SER A 518 -6.83 6.88 -22.87
C SER A 518 -5.73 7.08 -21.82
N CYS A 519 -5.33 8.32 -21.56
CA CYS A 519 -4.44 8.71 -20.47
C CYS A 519 -5.26 9.08 -19.23
N GLY A 520 -6.13 8.18 -18.74
CA GLY A 520 -7.08 8.60 -17.72
C GLY A 520 -8.08 7.56 -17.23
N ARG A 521 -7.59 6.41 -16.78
CA ARG A 521 -8.23 5.65 -15.69
C ARG A 521 -7.14 5.05 -14.82
N GLN A 522 -7.19 5.21 -13.48
CA GLN A 522 -6.39 4.33 -12.61
C GLN A 522 -6.89 2.92 -12.72
N PHE A 523 -6.03 2.03 -12.25
CA PHE A 523 -6.48 0.90 -11.45
C PHE A 523 -5.79 0.94 -10.09
N ASN A 524 -6.55 0.81 -8.99
CA ASN A 524 -6.13 -0.13 -7.95
C ASN A 524 -6.52 -1.52 -8.39
N ARG A 525 -5.68 -2.45 -7.98
CA ARG A 525 -5.23 -3.64 -8.72
C ARG A 525 -6.27 -4.74 -8.92
N SER A 526 -7.52 -4.47 -8.62
CA SER A 526 -8.54 -5.49 -8.37
C SER A 526 -9.74 -5.48 -9.32
N GLU A 527 -9.83 -4.55 -10.29
CA GLU A 527 -10.90 -4.58 -11.32
C GLU A 527 -10.48 -4.25 -12.76
N LEU A 528 -9.28 -4.68 -13.12
CA LEU A 528 -9.13 -5.35 -14.41
C LEU A 528 -8.75 -6.81 -14.15
N SER A 529 -9.74 -7.65 -13.89
CA SER A 529 -9.82 -8.87 -14.67
C SER A 529 -11.28 -9.30 -14.92
N PRO A 530 -11.63 -9.61 -16.17
CA PRO A 530 -12.80 -10.41 -16.49
C PRO A 530 -12.58 -11.85 -16.01
N ALA A 531 -12.98 -12.17 -14.78
CA ALA A 531 -13.33 -13.54 -14.36
C ALA A 531 -14.49 -13.60 -13.34
N ALA A 532 -15.16 -12.46 -13.09
CA ALA A 532 -16.63 -12.45 -13.02
C ALA A 532 -17.28 -12.74 -14.39
N ALA A 533 -16.48 -12.97 -15.43
CA ALA A 533 -16.92 -13.63 -16.64
C ALA A 533 -16.16 -14.96 -16.81
N ASP A 534 -16.36 -15.91 -15.88
CA ASP A 534 -16.50 -17.34 -16.25
C ASP A 534 -15.71 -18.38 -15.42
N ARG A 535 -15.89 -18.34 -14.09
CA ARG A 535 -16.40 -19.56 -13.41
C ARG A 535 -17.94 -19.56 -13.35
N TRP A 536 -18.53 -19.14 -14.46
CA TRP A 536 -19.91 -19.42 -14.83
C TRP A 536 -20.00 -20.70 -15.70
N LEU A 537 -18.88 -21.37 -16.01
CA LEU A 537 -18.91 -22.53 -16.93
C LEU A 537 -18.01 -23.70 -16.47
N ASP A 538 -18.13 -24.10 -15.20
CA ASP A 538 -17.95 -25.51 -14.81
C ASP A 538 -19.32 -26.17 -14.53
N SER A 539 -20.33 -25.82 -15.33
CA SER A 539 -21.48 -26.69 -15.58
C SER A 539 -21.26 -27.45 -16.89
N ALA A 540 -20.93 -28.73 -16.72
CA ALA A 540 -20.92 -29.84 -17.69
C ALA A 540 -22.06 -29.83 -18.74
N PRO A 541 -22.11 -30.72 -19.76
CA PRO A 541 -21.08 -31.41 -20.58
C PRO A 541 -21.42 -31.44 -22.11
N LEU A 542 -20.62 -32.19 -22.90
CA LEU A 542 -20.95 -32.93 -24.15
C LEU A 542 -20.79 -32.28 -25.57
N ALA A 543 -19.78 -32.83 -26.28
CA ALA A 543 -19.79 -33.36 -27.67
C ALA A 543 -19.74 -32.40 -28.90
N PRO A 544 -19.07 -32.80 -30.01
CA PRO A 544 -18.78 -31.95 -31.17
C PRO A 544 -19.82 -32.07 -32.30
N PRO A 545 -19.83 -31.11 -33.26
CA PRO A 545 -19.87 -31.52 -34.66
C PRO A 545 -18.87 -30.77 -35.58
N ALA A 546 -18.10 -31.58 -36.28
CA ALA A 546 -17.68 -31.56 -37.69
C ALA A 546 -17.59 -30.25 -38.54
N VAL A 547 -16.39 -30.07 -39.12
CA VAL A 547 -16.06 -29.85 -40.56
C VAL A 547 -16.44 -28.52 -41.23
N SER A 548 -15.44 -27.70 -41.60
CA SER A 548 -14.93 -27.58 -43.00
C SER A 548 -13.92 -26.45 -43.15
N SER A 549 -12.82 -26.75 -43.86
CA SER A 549 -11.84 -25.80 -44.37
C SER A 549 -12.42 -25.02 -45.56
N PRO A 550 -11.95 -23.80 -45.84
CA PRO A 550 -11.32 -23.63 -47.14
C PRO A 550 -10.03 -22.78 -47.12
N ALA A 551 -9.03 -23.37 -47.77
CA ALA A 551 -8.17 -22.82 -48.81
C ALA A 551 -7.29 -21.58 -48.53
N ALA A 552 -5.99 -21.89 -48.53
CA ALA A 552 -4.85 -21.09 -48.94
C ALA A 552 -5.13 -19.93 -49.93
N GLY A 553 -4.53 -18.78 -49.61
CA GLY A 553 -4.22 -17.69 -50.54
C GLY A 553 -2.87 -17.10 -50.16
N SER A 554 -1.82 -17.56 -50.83
CA SER A 554 -0.44 -17.07 -50.73
C SER A 554 -0.33 -15.60 -51.10
N LEU A 555 0.59 -14.86 -50.48
CA LEU A 555 1.48 -13.91 -51.17
C LEU A 555 2.67 -13.57 -50.26
N THR A 556 3.82 -14.18 -50.57
CA THR A 556 5.15 -13.68 -50.22
C THR A 556 5.60 -12.64 -51.24
N PRO A 557 6.49 -11.71 -50.83
CA PRO A 557 7.85 -11.70 -51.37
C PRO A 557 8.89 -11.52 -50.24
N SER A 558 9.85 -12.44 -50.01
CA SER A 558 11.25 -12.36 -50.50
C SER A 558 11.78 -10.92 -50.64
N VAL A 559 12.88 -10.49 -50.01
CA VAL A 559 14.27 -10.99 -50.11
C VAL A 559 15.10 -10.54 -48.86
N PRO A 560 16.41 -10.88 -48.71
CA PRO A 560 16.94 -11.57 -47.54
C PRO A 560 17.79 -10.67 -46.63
N PHE A 561 17.99 -11.04 -45.36
CA PHE A 561 19.19 -10.58 -44.65
C PHE A 561 19.89 -11.77 -44.01
N SER A 562 21.16 -11.85 -44.35
CA SER A 562 22.06 -12.97 -44.18
C SER A 562 22.28 -13.35 -42.73
N SER A 563 22.26 -14.65 -42.49
CA SER A 563 22.94 -15.34 -41.41
C SER A 563 24.43 -14.97 -41.39
N SER A 564 24.82 -14.07 -40.50
CA SER A 564 26.19 -14.00 -39.98
C SER A 564 26.26 -13.16 -38.71
N PHE A 565 25.86 -13.74 -37.58
CA PHE A 565 26.48 -13.42 -36.29
C PHE A 565 26.93 -14.74 -35.66
N ARG A 566 28.03 -15.29 -36.22
CA ARG A 566 28.94 -16.13 -35.45
C ARG A 566 29.62 -15.20 -34.45
N ALA A 567 29.15 -15.17 -33.21
CA ALA A 567 30.02 -14.81 -32.10
C ALA A 567 30.73 -16.10 -31.68
N THR A 568 31.89 -16.35 -32.28
CA THR A 568 32.87 -17.28 -31.70
C THR A 568 33.27 -16.75 -30.32
N PRO A 569 33.36 -17.62 -29.28
CA PRO A 569 33.74 -17.21 -27.94
C PRO A 569 35.25 -16.99 -27.90
N GLU A 570 35.69 -15.81 -28.31
CA GLU A 570 37.05 -15.35 -28.03
C GLU A 570 37.12 -14.84 -26.59
N SER A 571 37.88 -15.58 -25.79
CA SER A 571 38.65 -15.17 -24.61
C SER A 571 38.27 -13.84 -23.95
N SER A 572 37.83 -13.91 -22.69
CA SER A 572 38.06 -12.87 -21.67
C SER A 572 38.14 -11.44 -22.22
N THR A 573 37.03 -10.83 -22.65
CA THR A 573 37.05 -9.42 -23.02
C THR A 573 37.10 -8.56 -21.76
N ARG A 574 38.25 -8.55 -21.08
CA ARG A 574 38.72 -7.33 -20.41
C ARG A 574 38.90 -6.31 -21.53
N ALA A 575 38.16 -5.21 -21.47
CA ALA A 575 38.47 -4.08 -22.34
C ALA A 575 39.95 -3.72 -22.12
N ALA A 576 40.75 -3.71 -23.18
CA ALA A 576 42.16 -3.38 -23.09
C ALA A 576 42.32 -2.04 -22.37
N GLY A 577 43.07 -2.03 -21.25
CA GLY A 577 43.36 -0.83 -20.47
C GLY A 577 42.57 -0.63 -19.16
N VAL A 578 41.80 -1.62 -18.66
CA VAL A 578 41.22 -1.58 -17.30
C VAL A 578 42.09 -2.41 -16.34
N PRO A 579 42.89 -1.80 -15.45
CA PRO A 579 43.67 -2.56 -14.47
C PRO A 579 42.72 -3.14 -13.40
N SER A 580 42.96 -4.39 -13.00
CA SER A 580 42.31 -4.99 -11.83
C SER A 580 43.17 -4.77 -10.59
N ASP A 581 42.52 -4.36 -9.50
CA ASP A 581 43.12 -4.11 -8.18
C ASP A 581 44.22 -3.03 -8.14
N SER A 582 43.97 -1.90 -8.83
CA SER A 582 44.72 -0.67 -8.60
C SER A 582 44.41 -0.10 -7.20
N PRO A 583 45.40 0.34 -6.40
CA PRO A 583 45.22 1.02 -5.10
C PRO A 583 44.39 2.34 -5.11
N GLY A 584 43.71 2.65 -6.22
CA GLY A 584 42.93 3.88 -6.45
C GLY A 584 41.48 3.67 -6.92
N SER A 585 40.98 2.43 -7.04
CA SER A 585 39.59 2.21 -7.45
C SER A 585 38.60 2.61 -6.36
N ARG A 586 37.59 3.44 -6.69
CA ARG A 586 36.51 3.84 -5.76
C ARG A 586 35.16 3.30 -6.22
N ILE A 587 34.22 3.17 -5.28
CA ILE A 587 32.85 2.74 -5.60
C ILE A 587 32.01 3.96 -5.95
N TYR A 588 31.31 3.86 -7.09
CA TYR A 588 30.38 4.87 -7.57
C TYR A 588 29.01 4.23 -7.77
N THR A 589 27.96 5.04 -7.76
CA THR A 589 26.61 4.61 -8.15
C THR A 589 26.18 5.34 -9.41
N VAL A 590 25.46 4.63 -10.28
CA VAL A 590 24.83 5.24 -11.45
C VAL A 590 23.85 6.31 -10.98
N LYS A 591 24.04 7.55 -11.43
CA LYS A 591 23.26 8.75 -11.07
C LYS A 591 22.14 9.07 -12.06
N GLN A 592 22.25 8.59 -13.30
CA GLN A 592 21.23 8.82 -14.33
C GLN A 592 20.21 7.68 -14.38
N LEU A 593 19.02 7.97 -14.91
CA LEU A 593 17.96 6.96 -15.12
C LEU A 593 18.49 5.71 -15.84
N PHE A 594 19.34 5.94 -16.85
CA PHE A 594 20.13 4.90 -17.52
C PHE A 594 21.53 5.41 -17.82
N ALA A 595 22.53 4.54 -17.68
CA ALA A 595 23.92 4.79 -18.03
C ALA A 595 24.48 3.66 -18.89
N ASN A 596 25.19 4.01 -19.96
CA ASN A 596 25.69 3.03 -20.91
C ASN A 596 27.15 2.65 -20.60
N VAL A 597 27.43 1.35 -20.63
CA VAL A 597 28.79 0.80 -20.55
C VAL A 597 29.21 0.37 -21.95
N TYR A 598 30.31 0.93 -22.43
CA TYR A 598 30.81 0.74 -23.77
C TYR A 598 32.14 -0.03 -23.77
N ALA A 599 32.45 -0.70 -24.87
CA ALA A 599 33.69 -1.46 -25.02
C ALA A 599 34.94 -0.57 -25.07
N ARG A 600 34.80 0.69 -25.47
CA ARG A 600 35.87 1.71 -25.55
C ARG A 600 35.31 3.05 -25.05
N PRO A 601 36.15 4.04 -24.66
CA PRO A 601 35.70 5.37 -24.21
C PRO A 601 35.18 6.22 -25.39
N SER A 602 34.09 5.76 -26.00
CA SER A 602 33.42 6.39 -27.13
C SER A 602 31.98 5.88 -27.25
N ILE A 603 31.03 6.80 -27.38
CA ILE A 603 29.62 6.48 -27.65
C ILE A 603 29.42 5.75 -28.99
N LYS A 604 30.38 5.82 -29.91
CA LYS A 604 30.35 5.12 -31.21
C LYS A 604 30.82 3.67 -31.10
N SER A 605 31.36 3.26 -29.95
CA SER A 605 31.83 1.88 -29.75
C SER A 605 30.69 0.96 -29.35
N ARG A 606 30.95 -0.35 -29.39
CA ARG A 606 29.94 -1.36 -29.05
C ARG A 606 29.42 -1.15 -27.62
N LEU A 607 28.11 -0.94 -27.50
CA LEU A 607 27.39 -0.97 -26.23
C LEU A 607 27.48 -2.38 -25.65
N LEU A 608 27.99 -2.50 -24.43
CA LEU A 608 28.07 -3.77 -23.70
C LEU A 608 26.79 -4.01 -22.90
N VAL A 609 26.40 -3.02 -22.11
CA VAL A 609 25.18 -3.06 -21.29
C VAL A 609 24.76 -1.65 -20.92
N THR A 610 23.47 -1.46 -20.65
CA THR A 610 22.92 -0.21 -20.13
C THR A 610 22.44 -0.43 -18.69
N LEU A 611 22.97 0.28 -17.71
CA LEU A 611 22.62 0.12 -16.31
C LEU A 611 21.55 1.12 -15.88
N PRO A 612 20.60 0.75 -15.02
CA PRO A 612 19.66 1.67 -14.42
C PRO A 612 20.30 2.49 -13.28
N LEU A 613 19.59 3.55 -12.88
CA LEU A 613 19.89 4.35 -11.69
C LEU A 613 20.15 3.49 -10.45
N GLY A 614 21.17 3.86 -9.68
CA GLY A 614 21.49 3.25 -8.38
C GLY A 614 22.36 2.00 -8.43
N VAL A 615 22.70 1.48 -9.62
CA VAL A 615 23.60 0.32 -9.73
C VAL A 615 25.01 0.73 -9.31
N PRO A 616 25.64 -0.01 -8.36
CA PRO A 616 27.03 0.24 -7.99
C PRO A 616 27.98 -0.25 -9.08
N VAL A 617 29.01 0.55 -9.33
CA VAL A 617 30.11 0.22 -10.24
C VAL A 617 31.44 0.57 -9.58
N ARG A 618 32.47 -0.21 -9.86
CA ARG A 618 33.83 0.10 -9.42
C ARG A 618 34.43 0.92 -10.52
N ALA A 619 34.89 2.13 -10.21
CA ALA A 619 35.37 3.05 -11.23
C ALA A 619 36.79 3.51 -10.94
N GLU A 620 37.59 3.61 -12.00
CA GLU A 620 38.95 4.15 -11.98
C GLU A 620 39.07 5.24 -13.05
N LYS A 621 39.70 6.36 -12.68
CA LYS A 621 39.87 7.51 -13.56
C LYS A 621 40.78 7.11 -14.72
N VAL A 622 40.31 7.31 -15.96
CA VAL A 622 41.14 7.07 -17.15
C VAL A 622 42.19 8.19 -17.21
N VAL A 623 43.43 7.89 -16.85
CA VAL A 623 44.56 8.77 -17.13
C VAL A 623 44.94 8.51 -18.58
N SER A 624 44.70 9.47 -19.48
CA SER A 624 45.19 9.35 -20.85
C SER A 624 46.71 9.27 -20.82
N GLU A 625 47.29 8.29 -21.52
CA GLU A 625 48.67 8.34 -21.96
C GLU A 625 48.82 9.54 -22.90
N ASP A 626 49.20 10.69 -22.34
CA ASP A 626 50.21 11.60 -22.90
C ASP A 626 50.37 12.85 -22.00
N LYS A 627 51.57 12.94 -21.40
CA LYS A 627 52.26 14.09 -20.77
C LYS A 627 51.86 14.54 -19.35
N ALA A 628 52.90 14.71 -18.54
CA ALA A 628 52.94 14.91 -17.09
C ALA A 628 52.86 16.39 -16.62
N GLU A 629 52.31 16.56 -15.40
CA GLU A 629 52.49 17.51 -14.24
C GLU A 629 53.15 18.91 -14.41
N PRO A 630 52.95 19.93 -13.50
CA PRO A 630 52.51 19.83 -12.08
C PRO A 630 51.55 20.92 -11.49
N THR A 631 50.93 20.54 -10.36
CA THR A 631 50.56 21.32 -9.14
C THR A 631 49.43 22.38 -9.04
N THR A 632 48.66 22.17 -7.95
CA THR A 632 47.96 23.09 -7.01
C THR A 632 46.49 23.53 -7.21
N THR A 633 45.71 23.19 -6.17
CA THR A 633 44.48 23.79 -5.61
C THR A 633 43.11 23.57 -6.30
N GLY A 634 42.36 22.54 -5.83
CA GLY A 634 40.88 22.42 -5.84
C GLY A 634 40.20 21.80 -7.08
N THR A 635 38.94 21.35 -7.01
CA THR A 635 38.52 20.01 -6.52
C THR A 635 38.26 19.01 -7.67
N ASP A 636 38.02 17.76 -7.31
CA ASP A 636 37.72 16.64 -8.23
C ASP A 636 36.21 16.41 -8.44
N LEU A 637 35.86 15.30 -9.10
CA LEU A 637 34.66 15.11 -9.93
C LEU A 637 33.27 15.26 -9.28
N THR A 638 33.12 15.72 -8.04
CA THR A 638 31.80 16.09 -7.49
C THR A 638 31.76 17.27 -6.49
N GLY A 639 32.66 18.25 -6.52
CA GLY A 639 32.21 19.60 -6.15
C GLY A 639 33.22 20.62 -5.61
N GLU A 640 33.52 21.61 -6.47
CA GLU A 640 33.99 23.01 -6.26
C GLU A 640 35.34 23.38 -6.94
N PRO A 641 35.58 24.64 -7.36
CA PRO A 641 36.28 24.90 -8.62
C PRO A 641 37.79 25.20 -8.52
N ALA A 642 38.55 24.82 -9.55
CA ALA A 642 39.61 25.64 -10.15
C ALA A 642 39.98 25.14 -11.57
N ASP A 643 40.01 26.09 -12.51
CA ASP A 643 40.26 26.04 -13.95
C ASP A 643 40.95 24.81 -14.56
N ARG A 644 40.36 24.28 -15.65
CA ARG A 644 41.03 23.26 -16.49
C ARG A 644 41.51 23.84 -17.83
N PRO A 645 42.77 23.60 -18.22
CA PRO A 645 43.27 23.92 -19.54
C PRO A 645 42.65 23.00 -20.62
N PRO A 646 42.64 23.42 -21.90
CA PRO A 646 42.05 22.64 -22.98
C PRO A 646 42.95 21.44 -23.33
N GLY A 647 42.43 20.21 -23.17
CA GLY A 647 43.12 19.03 -23.70
C GLY A 647 42.82 17.68 -23.01
N VAL A 648 42.36 17.66 -21.76
CA VAL A 648 42.00 16.42 -21.06
C VAL A 648 40.55 16.08 -21.38
N ARG A 649 40.22 14.94 -22.02
CA ARG A 649 38.82 14.47 -22.18
C ARG A 649 38.34 13.84 -20.87
N PRO A 650 37.67 14.57 -19.96
CA PRO A 650 37.44 14.14 -18.58
C PRO A 650 36.14 13.34 -18.43
N GLU A 651 35.56 12.89 -19.53
CA GLU A 651 34.17 12.48 -19.63
C GLU A 651 33.97 10.96 -19.52
N TRP A 652 35.03 10.15 -19.55
CA TRP A 652 34.96 8.68 -19.50
C TRP A 652 35.72 8.11 -18.31
N VAL A 653 35.14 7.08 -17.68
CA VAL A 653 35.70 6.36 -16.54
C VAL A 653 35.69 4.88 -16.88
N ALA A 654 36.78 4.18 -16.57
CA ALA A 654 36.81 2.73 -16.65
C ALA A 654 35.95 2.17 -15.52
N VAL A 655 35.01 1.29 -15.85
CA VAL A 655 34.08 0.70 -14.88
C VAL A 655 34.12 -0.81 -14.92
N GLU A 656 34.05 -1.43 -13.75
CA GLU A 656 33.80 -2.86 -13.57
C GLU A 656 32.47 -3.06 -12.85
N LEU A 657 31.65 -3.97 -13.39
CA LEU A 657 30.35 -4.34 -12.85
C LEU A 657 30.47 -5.49 -11.85
N PRO A 658 29.48 -5.68 -10.95
CA PRO A 658 29.46 -6.79 -9.99
C PRO A 658 29.67 -8.19 -10.61
N GLY A 659 29.28 -8.39 -11.87
CA GLY A 659 29.46 -9.65 -12.60
C GLY A 659 30.81 -9.82 -13.31
N GLY A 660 31.81 -8.97 -13.03
CA GLY A 660 33.15 -8.99 -13.64
C GLY A 660 33.20 -8.46 -15.09
N LEU A 661 32.10 -7.90 -15.60
CA LEU A 661 32.09 -7.24 -16.91
C LEU A 661 32.74 -5.86 -16.76
N ALA A 662 33.80 -5.61 -17.52
CA ALA A 662 34.51 -4.32 -17.53
C ALA A 662 34.31 -3.55 -18.84
N GLY A 663 34.26 -2.22 -18.76
CA GLY A 663 34.09 -1.32 -19.90
C GLY A 663 34.27 0.14 -19.52
N PHE A 664 33.68 1.06 -20.29
CA PHE A 664 33.80 2.50 -20.09
C PHE A 664 32.42 3.15 -19.97
N MET A 665 32.23 4.04 -19.00
CA MET A 665 30.99 4.80 -18.76
C MET A 665 31.31 6.30 -18.68
N GLN A 666 30.32 7.17 -18.90
CA GLN A 666 30.56 8.60 -18.75
C GLN A 666 30.64 9.01 -17.28
N ALA A 667 31.62 9.85 -16.92
CA ALA A 667 31.85 10.30 -15.54
C ALA A 667 30.62 11.00 -14.93
N ARG A 668 29.88 11.75 -15.75
CA ARG A 668 28.64 12.45 -15.37
C ARG A 668 27.49 11.50 -14.99
N ASP A 669 27.59 10.24 -15.40
CA ASP A 669 26.59 9.22 -15.09
C ASP A 669 26.84 8.60 -13.72
N LEU A 670 27.89 9.03 -13.00
CA LEU A 670 28.31 8.49 -11.73
C LEU A 670 28.25 9.56 -10.63
N THR A 671 27.93 9.12 -9.42
CA THR A 671 28.14 9.88 -8.18
C THR A 671 28.95 9.03 -7.21
N PRO A 672 29.81 9.61 -6.35
CA PRO A 672 30.47 8.85 -5.30
C PRO A 672 29.43 8.05 -4.52
N GLY A 673 29.63 6.74 -4.48
CA GLY A 673 28.80 5.85 -3.68
C GLY A 673 29.27 5.90 -2.23
N ARG A 674 28.43 5.42 -1.30
CA ARG A 674 28.95 4.94 -0.01
C ARG A 674 29.86 3.74 -0.31
N ASP A 675 30.90 3.49 0.50
CA ASP A 675 31.89 2.41 0.32
C ASP A 675 31.32 0.97 0.32
N GLU A 676 30.00 0.81 0.20
CA GLU A 676 29.29 -0.45 0.12
C GLU A 676 29.28 -0.94 -1.34
N TRP A 677 30.33 -1.67 -1.74
CA TRP A 677 30.25 -2.61 -2.86
C TRP A 677 29.16 -3.63 -2.51
N SER A 678 27.95 -3.46 -3.06
CA SER A 678 26.73 -3.88 -2.37
C SER A 678 26.44 -5.39 -2.35
N TRP A 679 27.38 -6.28 -2.66
CA TRP A 679 27.24 -7.71 -2.37
C TRP A 679 28.57 -8.24 -1.82
N GLN A 680 28.65 -8.45 -0.51
CA GLN A 680 29.84 -8.99 0.15
C GLN A 680 29.93 -10.52 0.00
N THR A 681 28.81 -11.20 -0.30
CA THR A 681 28.77 -12.66 -0.52
C THR A 681 27.82 -13.08 -1.65
N PRO A 682 28.05 -14.25 -2.31
CA PRO A 682 27.12 -14.83 -3.28
C PRO A 682 25.69 -15.05 -2.75
N ALA A 683 25.55 -15.31 -1.44
CA ALA A 683 24.24 -15.50 -0.80
C ALA A 683 23.41 -14.22 -0.79
N GLN A 684 24.03 -13.07 -0.52
CA GLN A 684 23.35 -11.77 -0.50
C GLN A 684 22.82 -11.39 -1.90
N LEU A 685 23.63 -11.62 -2.94
CA LEU A 685 23.22 -11.37 -4.33
C LEU A 685 22.04 -12.26 -4.74
N ARG A 686 22.07 -13.56 -4.40
CA ARG A 686 20.95 -14.49 -4.68
C ARG A 686 19.67 -14.05 -3.97
N ALA A 687 19.75 -13.68 -2.70
CA ALA A 687 18.61 -13.14 -1.96
C ALA A 687 18.04 -11.86 -2.62
N SER A 688 18.92 -11.02 -3.15
CA SER A 688 18.52 -9.79 -3.85
C SER A 688 17.85 -10.04 -5.20
N LEU A 689 18.36 -10.99 -6.00
CA LEU A 689 17.73 -11.45 -7.24
C LEU A 689 16.31 -11.95 -6.96
N VAL A 690 16.11 -12.79 -5.95
CA VAL A 690 14.78 -13.30 -5.56
C VAL A 690 13.85 -12.17 -5.15
N ARG A 691 14.29 -11.28 -4.25
CA ARG A 691 13.51 -10.12 -3.80
C ARG A 691 13.10 -9.23 -4.97
N THR A 692 14.00 -9.03 -5.94
CA THR A 692 13.73 -8.22 -7.13
C THR A 692 12.74 -8.93 -8.05
N ALA A 693 12.91 -10.23 -8.28
CA ALA A 693 12.02 -11.04 -9.12
C ALA A 693 10.57 -11.00 -8.64
N ARG A 694 10.36 -11.11 -7.32
CA ARG A 694 9.02 -11.05 -6.72
C ARG A 694 8.29 -9.72 -6.98
N ARG A 695 8.99 -8.62 -7.26
CA ARG A 695 8.38 -7.32 -7.61
C ARG A 695 7.68 -7.32 -8.97
N PHE A 696 8.02 -8.27 -9.84
CA PHE A 696 7.43 -8.39 -11.17
C PHE A 696 6.24 -9.34 -11.21
N LEU A 697 5.84 -9.96 -10.08
CA LEU A 697 4.68 -10.85 -10.04
C LEU A 697 3.43 -10.17 -10.62
N ARG A 698 2.71 -10.94 -11.44
CA ARG A 698 1.54 -10.54 -12.21
C ARG A 698 1.81 -9.55 -13.36
N LEU A 699 3.07 -9.24 -13.67
CA LEU A 699 3.37 -8.42 -14.86
C LEU A 699 3.03 -9.20 -16.14
N PRO A 700 2.34 -8.61 -17.13
CA PRO A 700 1.87 -9.34 -18.31
C PRO A 700 3.00 -10.00 -19.11
N TYR A 701 2.75 -11.24 -19.54
CA TYR A 701 3.61 -11.89 -20.51
C TYR A 701 3.42 -11.21 -21.88
N ARG A 702 4.52 -10.80 -22.50
CA ARG A 702 4.50 -10.33 -23.89
C ARG A 702 5.69 -10.91 -24.62
N TRP A 703 5.42 -11.68 -25.67
CA TRP A 703 6.46 -12.22 -26.55
C TRP A 703 7.37 -11.10 -27.06
N GLY A 704 8.68 -11.23 -26.89
CA GLY A 704 9.66 -10.21 -27.24
C GLY A 704 9.77 -9.04 -26.23
N GLY A 705 8.96 -9.03 -25.17
CA GLY A 705 8.87 -7.94 -24.20
C GLY A 705 10.08 -7.82 -23.27
N THR A 706 10.57 -6.58 -23.07
CA THR A 706 11.70 -6.25 -22.18
C THR A 706 11.44 -5.01 -21.32
N SER A 707 10.17 -4.68 -21.06
CA SER A 707 9.79 -3.43 -20.39
C SER A 707 8.67 -3.63 -19.38
N SER A 708 8.32 -2.57 -18.66
CA SER A 708 7.17 -2.54 -17.75
C SER A 708 5.81 -2.76 -18.44
N PHE A 709 5.75 -2.66 -19.78
CA PHE A 709 4.54 -2.93 -20.57
C PHE A 709 4.33 -4.43 -20.91
N GLY A 710 5.29 -5.29 -20.55
CA GLY A 710 5.22 -6.72 -20.76
C GLY A 710 6.61 -7.34 -20.93
N LEU A 711 6.78 -8.55 -20.38
CA LEU A 711 8.05 -9.30 -20.41
C LEU A 711 7.80 -10.70 -20.98
N ASP A 712 8.71 -11.21 -21.79
CA ASP A 712 8.79 -12.65 -22.02
C ASP A 712 9.73 -13.31 -21.00
N CYS A 713 9.81 -14.64 -21.03
CA CYS A 713 10.53 -15.44 -20.04
C CYS A 713 12.02 -15.05 -19.94
N SER A 714 12.69 -14.91 -21.08
CA SER A 714 14.11 -14.57 -21.15
C SER A 714 14.37 -13.08 -20.91
N GLY A 715 13.48 -12.18 -21.37
CA GLY A 715 13.54 -10.75 -21.12
C GLY A 715 13.33 -10.41 -19.65
N PHE A 716 12.45 -11.15 -18.97
CA PHE A 716 12.26 -11.05 -17.52
C PHE A 716 13.53 -11.38 -16.76
N VAL A 717 14.10 -12.59 -16.97
CA VAL A 717 15.32 -13.01 -16.28
C VAL A 717 16.51 -12.11 -16.64
N GLN A 718 16.62 -11.68 -17.89
CA GLN A 718 17.65 -10.72 -18.33
C GLN A 718 17.56 -9.40 -17.55
N LEU A 719 16.34 -8.84 -17.43
CA LEU A 719 16.11 -7.59 -16.71
C LEU A 719 16.51 -7.75 -15.24
N LEU A 720 16.10 -8.83 -14.58
CA LEU A 720 16.46 -9.09 -13.18
C LEU A 720 17.96 -9.03 -12.97
N TYR A 721 18.71 -9.81 -13.73
CA TYR A 721 20.16 -9.86 -13.62
C TYR A 721 20.81 -8.51 -13.91
N ARG A 722 20.29 -7.78 -14.89
CA ARG A 722 20.77 -6.46 -15.28
C ARG A 722 20.54 -5.39 -14.20
N LEU A 723 19.42 -5.45 -13.46
CA LEU A 723 19.17 -4.57 -12.30
C LEU A 723 20.21 -4.78 -11.17
N HIS A 724 20.88 -5.94 -11.14
CA HIS A 724 21.95 -6.26 -10.19
C HIS A 724 23.35 -6.12 -10.80
N GLY A 725 23.47 -5.49 -11.97
CA GLY A 725 24.75 -5.30 -12.65
C GLY A 725 25.34 -6.60 -13.24
N LEU A 726 24.52 -7.62 -13.45
CA LEU A 726 24.91 -8.89 -14.07
C LEU A 726 24.43 -8.93 -15.54
N PHE A 727 25.28 -9.41 -16.43
CA PHE A 727 24.97 -9.49 -17.85
C PHE A 727 24.39 -10.85 -18.22
N LEU A 728 23.20 -10.86 -18.84
CA LEU A 728 22.63 -12.02 -19.50
C LEU A 728 22.23 -11.69 -20.95
N PRO A 729 22.42 -12.62 -21.90
CA PRO A 729 21.87 -12.51 -23.25
C PRO A 729 20.34 -12.40 -23.25
N ARG A 730 19.77 -11.99 -24.39
CA ARG A 730 18.34 -11.69 -24.52
C ARG A 730 17.48 -12.94 -24.59
N ASP A 731 17.94 -13.98 -25.25
CA ASP A 731 17.14 -15.17 -25.56
C ASP A 731 17.49 -16.35 -24.63
N ALA A 732 16.50 -17.17 -24.27
CA ALA A 732 16.67 -18.27 -23.31
C ALA A 732 17.77 -19.26 -23.71
N HIS A 733 17.81 -19.68 -24.98
CA HIS A 733 18.90 -20.52 -25.51
C HIS A 733 20.27 -19.85 -25.40
N GLN A 734 20.37 -18.55 -25.68
CA GLN A 734 21.64 -17.82 -25.58
C GLN A 734 22.08 -17.69 -24.11
N GLN A 735 21.13 -17.52 -23.18
CA GLN A 735 21.41 -17.53 -21.74
C GLN A 735 21.97 -18.88 -21.30
N ALA A 736 21.39 -19.99 -21.77
CA ALA A 736 21.90 -21.33 -21.48
C ALA A 736 23.30 -21.56 -22.05
N ASP A 737 23.55 -21.17 -23.30
CA ASP A 737 24.88 -21.28 -23.92
C ASP A 737 25.91 -20.41 -23.21
N TYR A 738 25.54 -19.20 -22.82
CA TYR A 738 26.40 -18.29 -22.07
C TYR A 738 26.80 -18.88 -20.71
N LEU A 739 25.85 -19.48 -19.98
CA LEU A 739 26.15 -20.15 -18.72
C LEU A 739 27.01 -21.39 -18.93
N ARG A 740 26.70 -22.22 -19.94
CA ARG A 740 27.48 -23.42 -20.28
C ARG A 740 28.93 -23.08 -20.64
N GLN A 741 29.17 -22.05 -21.45
CA GLN A 741 30.52 -21.65 -21.86
C GLN A 741 31.33 -21.12 -20.69
N ARG A 742 30.70 -20.33 -19.81
CA ARG A 742 31.35 -19.86 -18.59
C ARG A 742 31.57 -21.01 -17.61
N SER A 743 30.80 -22.10 -17.73
CA SER A 743 30.95 -23.29 -16.91
C SER A 743 32.26 -24.06 -17.01
N GLY A 744 33.11 -23.74 -18.00
CA GLY A 744 34.38 -24.43 -18.26
C GLY A 744 35.65 -23.60 -18.07
N ALA A 745 35.60 -22.35 -17.61
CA ALA A 745 36.70 -21.39 -17.75
C ALA A 745 37.37 -20.90 -16.44
N ALA A 746 37.39 -21.71 -15.36
CA ALA A 746 38.05 -21.34 -14.10
C ALA A 746 39.30 -22.20 -13.82
N PRO A 747 40.45 -21.60 -13.48
CA PRO A 747 41.56 -22.34 -12.88
C PRO A 747 41.14 -22.74 -11.46
N PHE A 748 41.44 -23.97 -11.02
CA PHE A 748 41.28 -24.46 -9.63
C PHE A 748 39.93 -25.08 -9.19
N GLY A 749 39.05 -25.50 -10.10
CA GLY A 749 38.10 -26.60 -9.79
C GLY A 749 36.92 -26.33 -8.85
N LEU A 750 36.60 -25.08 -8.53
CA LEU A 750 35.38 -24.67 -7.80
C LEU A 750 34.30 -24.13 -8.75
N HIS A 751 34.11 -24.74 -9.93
CA HIS A 751 33.09 -24.30 -10.88
C HIS A 751 31.69 -24.79 -10.48
N PRO A 752 30.60 -24.01 -10.63
CA PRO A 752 29.27 -24.58 -10.62
C PRO A 752 29.08 -25.55 -11.80
N SER A 753 28.74 -26.81 -11.51
CA SER A 753 28.48 -27.85 -12.51
C SER A 753 27.43 -27.39 -13.52
N TRP A 754 27.69 -27.59 -14.82
CA TRP A 754 26.66 -27.50 -15.86
C TRP A 754 26.36 -28.91 -16.39
N PRO A 755 25.09 -29.36 -16.38
CA PRO A 755 23.97 -28.74 -15.68
C PRO A 755 24.13 -28.88 -14.15
N VAL A 756 23.55 -27.95 -13.40
CA VAL A 756 23.43 -28.07 -11.94
C VAL A 756 22.48 -29.24 -11.64
N ARG A 757 22.84 -30.11 -10.68
CA ARG A 757 21.94 -31.20 -10.28
C ARG A 757 20.72 -30.62 -9.56
N ARG A 758 19.54 -31.22 -9.77
CA ARG A 758 18.30 -30.81 -9.09
C ARG A 758 18.42 -30.72 -7.57
N ALA A 759 19.18 -31.64 -6.96
CA ALA A 759 19.46 -31.66 -5.52
C ALA A 759 20.33 -30.49 -5.03
N ASP A 760 21.11 -29.88 -5.93
CA ASP A 760 21.99 -28.76 -5.63
C ASP A 760 21.37 -27.41 -6.01
N LEU A 761 20.06 -27.37 -6.32
CA LEU A 761 19.36 -26.17 -6.78
C LEU A 761 19.39 -25.07 -5.71
N LEU A 762 19.87 -23.89 -6.10
CA LEU A 762 19.90 -22.70 -5.25
C LEU A 762 19.07 -21.56 -5.83
N PRO A 763 18.54 -20.67 -4.98
CA PRO A 763 17.90 -19.44 -5.45
C PRO A 763 18.83 -18.64 -6.38
N GLY A 764 18.25 -18.09 -7.43
CA GLY A 764 18.97 -17.43 -8.52
C GLY A 764 19.35 -18.35 -9.67
N ASP A 765 19.43 -19.68 -9.50
CA ASP A 765 19.75 -20.55 -10.64
C ASP A 765 18.65 -20.49 -11.72
N LEU A 766 19.05 -20.53 -12.99
CA LEU A 766 18.14 -20.50 -14.12
C LEU A 766 17.70 -21.92 -14.48
N ILE A 767 16.39 -22.14 -14.57
CA ILE A 767 15.79 -23.41 -14.97
C ILE A 767 15.27 -23.26 -16.39
N PHE A 768 15.79 -24.07 -17.30
CA PHE A 768 15.44 -24.06 -18.71
C PHE A 768 14.47 -25.20 -19.03
N PHE A 769 13.47 -24.93 -19.85
CA PHE A 769 12.43 -25.88 -20.25
C PHE A 769 12.22 -25.89 -21.76
N ASN A 770 11.54 -26.91 -22.27
CA ASN A 770 11.10 -27.02 -23.66
C ASN A 770 12.24 -26.81 -24.67
N ASP A 771 13.34 -27.54 -24.50
CA ASP A 771 14.57 -27.43 -25.31
C ASP A 771 15.10 -25.99 -25.39
N TYR A 772 15.23 -25.36 -24.22
CA TYR A 772 15.68 -23.97 -24.05
C TYR A 772 14.75 -22.90 -24.67
N GLY A 773 13.51 -23.25 -25.00
CA GLY A 773 12.48 -22.30 -25.44
C GLY A 773 11.85 -21.50 -24.30
N HIS A 774 12.03 -21.90 -23.05
CA HIS A 774 11.52 -21.20 -21.88
C HIS A 774 12.52 -21.19 -20.73
N VAL A 775 12.53 -20.12 -19.95
CA VAL A 775 13.42 -19.97 -18.79
C VAL A 775 12.68 -19.37 -17.60
N GLY A 776 13.00 -19.88 -16.42
CA GLY A 776 12.65 -19.26 -15.15
C GLY A 776 13.86 -19.19 -14.23
N MET A 777 13.71 -18.53 -13.10
CA MET A 777 14.73 -18.42 -12.07
C MET A 777 14.23 -19.08 -10.79
N ALA A 778 15.01 -20.02 -10.23
CA ALA A 778 14.71 -20.61 -8.94
C ALA A 778 14.66 -19.54 -7.85
N ILE A 779 13.65 -19.59 -6.99
CA ILE A 779 13.53 -18.71 -5.83
C ILE A 779 13.68 -19.46 -4.50
N SER A 780 13.49 -20.78 -4.53
CA SER A 780 13.71 -21.71 -3.42
C SER A 780 14.15 -23.06 -3.99
N HIS A 781 14.32 -24.05 -3.12
CA HIS A 781 14.56 -25.43 -3.56
C HIS A 781 13.31 -26.07 -4.22
N PHE A 782 12.13 -25.50 -4.01
CA PHE A 782 10.84 -26.07 -4.44
C PHE A 782 10.14 -25.24 -5.50
N GLU A 783 10.46 -23.95 -5.63
CA GLU A 783 9.74 -23.02 -6.50
C GLU A 783 10.67 -22.21 -7.38
N PHE A 784 10.15 -21.81 -8.53
CA PHE A 784 10.79 -20.90 -9.46
C PHE A 784 9.81 -19.84 -9.97
N ILE A 785 10.34 -18.71 -10.41
CA ILE A 785 9.58 -17.58 -10.96
C ILE A 785 9.90 -17.41 -12.44
N HIS A 786 8.89 -17.16 -13.25
CA HIS A 786 9.03 -16.98 -14.71
C HIS A 786 7.90 -16.13 -15.28
N ALA A 787 8.11 -15.53 -16.44
CA ALA A 787 7.02 -14.99 -17.26
C ALA A 787 6.54 -16.11 -18.20
N THR A 788 5.29 -16.55 -18.09
CA THR A 788 4.78 -17.69 -18.87
C THR A 788 3.37 -17.41 -19.40
N THR A 789 2.93 -18.22 -20.37
CA THR A 789 1.55 -18.29 -20.84
C THR A 789 0.81 -19.53 -20.35
N GLN A 790 1.49 -20.42 -19.61
CA GLN A 790 0.88 -21.60 -19.00
C GLN A 790 0.08 -21.19 -17.75
N GLY A 791 -1.20 -21.51 -17.71
CA GLY A 791 -2.12 -20.95 -16.72
C GLY A 791 -2.54 -19.54 -17.14
N GLU A 792 -2.00 -18.52 -16.48
CA GLU A 792 -2.21 -17.11 -16.83
C GLU A 792 -1.00 -16.51 -17.56
N PRO A 793 -1.19 -15.61 -18.55
CA PRO A 793 -0.11 -14.97 -19.30
C PRO A 793 0.57 -13.85 -18.50
N VAL A 794 1.26 -14.21 -17.42
CA VAL A 794 1.92 -13.27 -16.49
C VAL A 794 3.24 -13.82 -15.94
N VAL A 795 3.98 -12.98 -15.23
CA VAL A 795 5.02 -13.42 -14.30
C VAL A 795 4.38 -14.07 -13.08
N GLN A 796 4.67 -15.35 -12.83
CA GLN A 796 4.11 -16.12 -11.72
C GLN A 796 5.13 -17.07 -11.09
N LEU A 797 4.73 -17.69 -9.96
CA LEU A 797 5.46 -18.77 -9.32
C LEU A 797 4.97 -20.12 -9.83
N SER A 798 5.86 -21.10 -9.89
CA SER A 798 5.52 -22.48 -10.17
C SER A 798 6.40 -23.42 -9.35
N GLU A 799 5.85 -24.57 -9.00
CA GLU A 799 6.60 -25.62 -8.31
C GLU A 799 7.55 -26.31 -9.30
N VAL A 800 8.79 -26.52 -8.87
CA VAL A 800 9.87 -27.11 -9.67
C VAL A 800 9.59 -28.58 -9.99
N ASP A 801 8.87 -29.26 -9.08
CA ASP A 801 8.53 -30.68 -9.19
C ASP A 801 7.08 -30.93 -9.61
N ASP A 802 6.34 -29.87 -9.96
CA ASP A 802 5.05 -30.02 -10.64
C ASP A 802 5.22 -30.91 -11.89
N PRO A 803 4.36 -31.93 -12.10
CA PRO A 803 4.53 -32.89 -13.20
C PRO A 803 4.63 -32.25 -14.60
N TYR A 804 3.95 -31.12 -14.83
CA TYR A 804 4.01 -30.40 -16.09
C TYR A 804 5.41 -29.79 -16.32
N TRP A 805 5.97 -29.14 -15.30
CA TRP A 805 7.29 -28.51 -15.38
C TRP A 805 8.44 -29.50 -15.30
N GLN A 806 8.31 -30.52 -14.45
CA GLN A 806 9.30 -31.57 -14.25
C GLN A 806 9.56 -32.35 -15.55
N SER A 807 8.49 -32.73 -16.27
CA SER A 807 8.59 -33.45 -17.55
C SER A 807 9.17 -32.62 -18.70
N ARG A 808 9.18 -31.28 -18.56
CA ARG A 808 9.64 -30.32 -19.59
C ARG A 808 11.00 -29.69 -19.28
N ARG A 809 11.59 -29.97 -18.13
CA ARG A 809 12.85 -29.39 -17.69
C ARG A 809 14.01 -29.92 -18.53
N THR A 810 14.71 -29.01 -19.19
CA THR A 810 15.85 -29.31 -20.06
C THR A 810 17.18 -29.28 -19.31
N ALA A 811 17.44 -28.21 -18.55
CA ALA A 811 18.69 -28.04 -17.81
C ALA A 811 18.54 -27.01 -16.68
N ILE A 812 19.46 -27.03 -15.72
CA ILE A 812 19.59 -26.01 -14.68
C ILE A 812 20.97 -25.37 -14.84
N GLY A 813 21.00 -24.05 -14.93
CA GLY A 813 22.18 -23.23 -15.09
C GLY A 813 22.44 -22.34 -13.89
N ARG A 814 23.69 -22.21 -13.48
CA ARG A 814 24.08 -21.30 -12.40
C ARG A 814 24.96 -20.18 -12.93
N TYR A 815 24.56 -18.95 -12.65
CA TYR A 815 25.38 -17.78 -12.98
C TYR A 815 26.67 -17.79 -12.14
N PRO A 816 27.85 -17.65 -12.77
CA PRO A 816 29.12 -17.58 -12.04
C PRO A 816 29.21 -16.23 -11.33
N ILE A 817 29.14 -16.24 -10.00
CA ILE A 817 29.33 -15.06 -9.18
C ILE A 817 30.81 -15.03 -8.78
N PRO A 818 31.59 -13.99 -9.12
CA PRO A 818 32.97 -13.88 -8.64
C PRO A 818 32.95 -13.81 -7.12
N THR A 819 33.65 -14.73 -6.45
CA THR A 819 34.11 -14.47 -5.09
C THR A 819 35.18 -13.39 -5.22
N GLY A 820 35.08 -12.30 -4.46
CA GLY A 820 36.21 -11.37 -4.34
C GLY A 820 37.46 -12.13 -3.87
N PRO A 821 38.66 -11.51 -3.95
CA PRO A 821 39.83 -12.14 -3.34
C PRO A 821 39.51 -12.40 -1.86
N ASP A 822 39.57 -13.67 -1.46
CA ASP A 822 39.46 -14.09 -0.06
C ASP A 822 40.47 -13.25 0.72
N ARG A 823 39.97 -12.36 1.59
CA ARG A 823 40.78 -11.54 2.49
C ARG A 823 40.93 -12.24 3.83
#